data_AF-A0A061M5Q2-F1
#
_entry.id   AF-A0A061M5Q2-F1
#
_cell.length_a   1.000
_cell.length_b   1.000
_cell.length_c   1.000
_cell.angle_alpha   90.00
_cell.angle_beta   90.00
_cell.angle_gamma   90.00
#
_symmetry.space_group_name_H-M   'P 1'
#
loop_
_entity.id
_entity.type
_entity.pdbx_description
1 polymer ?
#
loop_
_entity_poly.entity_id
_entity_poly.type
_entity_poly.pdbx_seq_one_letter_code
_entity_poly.pdbx_strand_id
1 'polypeptide(L)'
;MSLSQDAWTTLRLALAGLLAAGYGEQHRVARHLHPMSLIEMFLPARPGGFVDFFASIQHATNAGRIFRPDNPLLPNYKYVPIGYNGRTSTIGIGGTVRRPCGQTRAAGQEMPSFGPSRRLDFETELGVFLGGHSEQGVPVPLARAWDHIFGFCLLNDWSARDIQAWEYQPLGPFLGKSFATTVSPWVVTADALRPFRVPVRSRPPGDPAPLPYLADEDDQASGAVDIMLETRLATARMRQQGHEAVRLGRASTRELYWSVGQMVAHHTSNGCSIEAGDLYGSGTVSGDDETALGSLLEISRAGARALPLPWGEQRTFLDDGDEVTVTARCVRDGFAPIGFGSCRRTDSSRACQLSWQARCHPRMGLTGPLGMTGSRPAPHVLTEGPSAMTIHTNAFSEAVLSPRDGSPAYMTGFENSFATEAVPGALPVMRNSPQKAPLGLYAEQLSGTAFTAPRHSNKRIWFYRVRPSVLHGRGFREVDAGLIRTAPCREESRLPIAQLRWPPIAIPADPCDFLSGLRTIATSGDAHTQLGMAAHVYVANRSMDDRYFYNVDGELLLVPQDNAIRVFTECGLVDAGPGEIVIMPKGMKFKVDLPHGPARGYVCENYGNYLTLPERGPIGANCLANPRDFLTPVAAYEDKETPCQLYVKSLGRLYVTDLPQSPLDVVAWHGNFAPVKYDLRRFSPVGSVLFDHPDPSIYTVLTSASETVGTANVDFVIFPERWVVMESSFRPPWYHMNVMSEFMGLIYGVYDAKPGGFVPGGMSLHNALIAHGPDAEAFDKASHKDLVPERLSGTMAFMFETRYPLSATAYASQLDLLDGAYPDCWDGLARKFERP
;
A
#
# COMPACT_ATOMS: atom_id res chain seq x y z
N MET A 1 -3.87 18.54 -2.75
CA MET A 1 -2.86 19.58 -3.05
C MET A 1 -2.51 19.66 -4.54
N SER A 2 -3.06 18.80 -5.41
CA SER A 2 -2.74 18.77 -6.86
C SER A 2 -3.53 19.77 -7.73
N LEU A 3 -4.67 20.27 -7.24
CA LEU A 3 -5.45 21.32 -7.94
C LEU A 3 -4.73 22.68 -7.87
N SER A 4 -5.22 23.70 -8.58
CA SER A 4 -4.62 25.04 -8.56
C SER A 4 -4.79 25.77 -7.21
N GLN A 5 -4.00 26.83 -7.01
CA GLN A 5 -4.12 27.73 -5.87
C GLN A 5 -5.55 28.26 -5.70
N ASP A 6 -6.21 28.68 -6.79
CA ASP A 6 -7.60 29.14 -6.78
C ASP A 6 -8.57 28.10 -6.20
N ALA A 7 -8.35 26.81 -6.49
CA ALA A 7 -9.17 25.74 -5.95
C ALA A 7 -8.95 25.59 -4.43
N TRP A 8 -7.71 25.74 -3.95
CA TRP A 8 -7.40 25.71 -2.52
C TRP A 8 -8.02 26.90 -1.78
N THR A 9 -7.91 28.10 -2.36
CA THR A 9 -8.53 29.31 -1.83
C THR A 9 -10.04 29.17 -1.77
N THR A 10 -10.66 28.67 -2.84
CA THR A 10 -12.11 28.44 -2.92
C THR A 10 -12.57 27.47 -1.83
N LEU A 11 -11.87 26.33 -1.69
CA LEU A 11 -12.18 25.34 -0.65
C LEU A 11 -12.06 25.94 0.75
N ARG A 12 -10.97 26.68 1.01
CA ARG A 12 -10.75 27.36 2.30
C ARG A 12 -11.89 28.32 2.62
N LEU A 13 -12.24 29.20 1.68
CA LEU A 13 -13.29 30.20 1.88
C LEU A 13 -14.65 29.54 2.12
N ALA A 14 -14.97 28.48 1.38
CA ALA A 14 -16.20 27.71 1.58
C ALA A 14 -16.25 27.05 2.98
N LEU A 15 -15.17 26.38 3.39
CA LEU A 15 -15.08 25.75 4.72
C LEU A 15 -15.11 26.78 5.86
N ALA A 16 -14.40 27.89 5.71
CA ALA A 16 -14.41 28.98 6.68
C ALA A 16 -15.81 29.59 6.80
N GLY A 17 -16.54 29.77 5.69
CA GLY A 17 -17.93 30.20 5.68
C GLY A 17 -18.83 29.25 6.45
N LEU A 18 -18.78 27.94 6.13
CA LEU A 18 -19.59 26.91 6.80
C LEU A 18 -19.36 26.83 8.31
N LEU A 19 -18.18 27.22 8.79
CA LEU A 19 -17.82 27.22 10.21
C LEU A 19 -17.95 28.59 10.89
N ALA A 20 -18.15 29.67 10.13
CA ALA A 20 -18.29 31.01 10.67
C ALA A 20 -19.61 31.17 11.42
N ALA A 21 -19.58 31.85 12.57
CA ALA A 21 -20.80 32.20 13.29
C ALA A 21 -21.70 33.09 12.42
N GLY A 22 -22.97 32.72 12.27
CA GLY A 22 -23.95 33.49 11.49
C GLY A 22 -24.11 33.12 10.02
N TYR A 23 -23.36 32.14 9.49
CA TYR A 23 -23.50 31.70 8.08
C TYR A 23 -24.78 30.88 7.77
N GLY A 24 -25.50 30.38 8.80
CA GLY A 24 -26.80 29.69 8.68
C GLY A 24 -26.73 28.20 8.28
N GLU A 25 -25.61 27.73 7.74
CA GLU A 25 -25.46 26.39 7.17
C GLU A 25 -24.62 25.43 8.04
N GLN A 26 -24.30 25.80 9.30
CA GLN A 26 -23.43 24.99 10.18
C GLN A 26 -23.96 23.56 10.40
N HIS A 27 -25.28 23.39 10.34
CA HIS A 27 -25.94 22.09 10.46
C HIS A 27 -25.46 21.07 9.42
N ARG A 28 -25.00 21.51 8.24
CA ARG A 28 -24.48 20.63 7.18
C ARG A 28 -23.14 20.00 7.53
N VAL A 29 -22.34 20.68 8.35
CA VAL A 29 -21.01 20.22 8.77
C VAL A 29 -20.99 19.68 10.19
N ALA A 30 -22.03 19.93 11.00
CA ALA A 30 -22.10 19.52 12.41
C ALA A 30 -21.81 18.03 12.64
N ARG A 31 -22.36 17.14 11.80
CA ARG A 31 -22.13 15.69 11.90
C ARG A 31 -20.69 15.25 11.58
N HIS A 32 -19.89 16.13 10.99
CA HIS A 32 -18.49 15.91 10.62
C HIS A 32 -17.51 16.56 11.60
N LEU A 33 -18.01 17.28 12.62
CA LEU A 33 -17.19 17.90 13.66
C LEU A 33 -17.02 16.93 14.83
N HIS A 34 -15.82 16.36 14.96
CA HIS A 34 -15.47 15.47 16.06
C HIS A 34 -14.51 16.15 17.03
N PRO A 35 -14.66 15.93 18.36
CA PRO A 35 -13.65 16.37 19.32
C PRO A 35 -12.29 15.76 18.98
N MET A 36 -11.27 16.62 18.88
CA MET A 36 -9.91 16.20 18.50
C MET A 36 -9.35 15.07 19.38
N SER A 37 -9.74 15.03 20.66
CA SER A 37 -9.32 14.01 21.62
C SER A 37 -9.89 12.61 21.35
N LEU A 38 -10.89 12.48 20.47
CA LEU A 38 -11.57 11.23 20.15
C LEU A 38 -11.16 10.65 18.79
N ILE A 39 -10.25 11.31 18.07
CA ILE A 39 -9.86 10.93 16.72
C ILE A 39 -8.36 10.69 16.63
N GLU A 40 -7.98 9.69 15.82
CA GLU A 40 -6.60 9.46 15.45
C GLU A 40 -6.22 10.41 14.31
N MET A 41 -5.11 11.11 14.47
CA MET A 41 -4.57 11.95 13.42
C MET A 41 -3.66 11.14 12.51
N PHE A 42 -3.55 11.54 11.25
CA PHE A 42 -2.60 10.98 10.29
C PHE A 42 -1.74 12.08 9.67
N LEU A 43 -0.73 11.70 8.89
CA LEU A 43 0.01 12.66 8.06
C LEU A 43 -0.98 13.40 7.13
N PRO A 44 -0.87 14.74 7.01
CA PRO A 44 -1.81 15.53 6.20
C PRO A 44 -1.68 15.25 4.70
N ALA A 45 -0.49 14.86 4.26
CA ALA A 45 -0.20 14.32 2.94
C ALA A 45 1.03 13.41 3.04
N ARG A 46 1.22 12.54 2.05
CA ARG A 46 2.43 11.72 1.93
C ARG A 46 3.41 12.41 0.99
N PRO A 47 4.55 12.95 1.46
CA PRO A 47 5.47 13.66 0.58
C PRO A 47 6.09 12.74 -0.47
N GLY A 48 6.08 13.17 -1.73
CA GLY A 48 6.78 12.51 -2.84
C GLY A 48 8.28 12.79 -2.76
N GLY A 49 8.64 14.07 -2.64
CA GLY A 49 9.96 14.58 -2.29
C GLY A 49 10.00 15.23 -0.89
N PHE A 50 11.19 15.23 -0.29
CA PHE A 50 11.48 16.00 0.93
C PHE A 50 12.86 16.65 0.80
N VAL A 51 12.89 17.97 0.88
CA VAL A 51 14.12 18.77 0.86
C VAL A 51 14.18 19.56 2.16
N ASP A 52 15.26 19.39 2.90
CA ASP A 52 15.51 20.18 4.09
C ASP A 52 16.53 21.28 3.78
N PHE A 53 16.12 22.53 4.01
CA PHE A 53 16.94 23.71 3.75
C PHE A 53 17.75 24.09 4.99
N PHE A 54 18.71 24.99 4.80
CA PHE A 54 19.53 25.53 5.88
C PHE A 54 19.36 27.05 5.95
N ALA A 55 18.12 27.51 6.10
CA ALA A 55 17.74 28.90 5.84
C ALA A 55 18.02 29.89 6.98
N SER A 56 18.28 29.41 8.20
CA SER A 56 18.56 30.22 9.38
C SER A 56 20.03 30.57 9.49
N ILE A 57 20.39 31.84 9.29
CA ILE A 57 21.79 32.29 9.38
C ILE A 57 22.31 32.25 10.82
N GLN A 58 21.44 32.43 11.81
CA GLN A 58 21.77 32.31 13.23
C GLN A 58 22.20 30.89 13.54
N HIS A 59 21.39 29.91 13.16
CA HIS A 59 21.71 28.50 13.37
C HIS A 59 22.98 28.11 12.61
N ALA A 60 23.11 28.52 11.34
CA ALA A 60 24.31 28.27 10.54
C ALA A 60 25.58 28.87 11.18
N THR A 61 25.48 30.07 11.75
CA THR A 61 26.60 30.73 12.44
C THR A 61 26.92 30.03 13.76
N ASN A 62 25.90 29.70 14.57
CA ASN A 62 26.08 29.04 15.86
C ASN A 62 26.69 27.65 15.72
N ALA A 63 26.14 26.81 14.84
CA ALA A 63 26.69 25.50 14.51
C ALA A 63 28.08 25.64 13.88
N GLY A 64 28.27 26.61 12.98
CA GLY A 64 29.54 26.94 12.36
C GLY A 64 30.64 27.27 13.36
N ARG A 65 30.37 28.10 14.37
CA ARG A 65 31.35 28.52 15.40
C ARG A 65 31.88 27.37 16.23
N ILE A 66 31.08 26.30 16.41
CA ILE A 66 31.50 25.10 17.14
C ILE A 66 32.65 24.39 16.41
N PHE A 67 32.61 24.35 15.08
CA PHE A 67 33.59 23.60 14.27
C PHE A 67 34.62 24.50 13.58
N ARG A 68 34.29 25.77 13.36
CA ARG A 68 35.07 26.80 12.66
C ARG A 68 34.89 28.16 13.36
N PRO A 69 35.50 28.38 14.53
CA PRO A 69 35.25 29.57 15.35
C PRO A 69 35.58 30.88 14.63
N ASP A 70 36.64 30.91 13.81
CA ASP A 70 37.11 32.12 13.13
C ASP A 70 36.34 32.41 11.82
N ASN A 71 35.75 31.40 11.19
CA ASN A 71 34.95 31.54 9.98
C ASN A 71 33.75 30.58 9.99
N PRO A 72 32.68 30.93 10.73
CA PRO A 72 31.60 30.00 11.02
C PRO A 72 30.76 29.63 9.78
N LEU A 73 30.58 30.58 8.86
CA LEU A 73 29.81 30.38 7.63
C LEU A 73 30.72 29.92 6.48
N LEU A 74 30.23 29.00 5.66
CA LEU A 74 30.88 28.68 4.39
C LEU A 74 30.70 29.83 3.40
N PRO A 75 31.67 30.08 2.49
CA PRO A 75 31.63 31.22 1.58
C PRO A 75 30.36 31.30 0.71
N ASN A 76 29.75 30.17 0.37
CA ASN A 76 28.55 30.09 -0.47
C ASN A 76 27.24 30.36 0.27
N TYR A 77 27.21 30.35 1.61
CA TYR A 77 25.97 30.42 2.40
C TYR A 77 25.12 31.66 2.06
N LYS A 78 25.77 32.82 1.86
CA LYS A 78 25.09 34.09 1.57
C LYS A 78 24.61 34.22 0.12
N TYR A 79 24.97 33.27 -0.74
CA TYR A 79 24.62 33.26 -2.17
C TYR A 79 23.64 32.14 -2.54
N VAL A 80 23.57 31.06 -1.76
CA VAL A 80 22.83 29.85 -2.08
C VAL A 80 21.88 29.49 -0.93
N PRO A 81 20.56 29.32 -1.19
CA PRO A 81 19.65 28.64 -0.28
C PRO A 81 20.02 27.15 -0.18
N ILE A 82 21.01 26.83 0.65
CA ILE A 82 21.54 25.46 0.78
C ILE A 82 20.42 24.53 1.26
N GLY A 83 20.29 23.38 0.63
CA GLY A 83 19.41 22.31 1.06
C GLY A 83 19.93 20.93 0.66
N TYR A 84 19.36 19.89 1.24
CA TYR A 84 19.68 18.49 0.96
C TYR A 84 18.42 17.63 0.96
N ASN A 85 18.46 16.50 0.26
CA ASN A 85 17.32 15.59 0.22
C ASN A 85 17.20 14.80 1.52
N GLY A 86 16.04 14.87 2.15
CA GLY A 86 15.68 14.04 3.30
C GLY A 86 14.95 12.76 2.87
N ARG A 87 14.64 11.90 3.84
CA ARG A 87 14.00 10.61 3.57
C ARG A 87 12.49 10.67 3.81
N THR A 88 11.71 10.63 2.73
CA THR A 88 10.24 10.67 2.81
C THR A 88 9.62 9.48 3.57
N SER A 89 10.24 8.30 3.53
CA SER A 89 9.71 7.10 4.19
C SER A 89 9.78 7.12 5.72
N THR A 90 10.50 8.07 6.31
CA THR A 90 10.67 8.21 7.77
C THR A 90 10.07 9.51 8.32
N ILE A 91 9.29 10.22 7.48
CA ILE A 91 8.40 11.31 7.90
C ILE A 91 7.18 10.69 8.58
N GLY A 92 6.87 11.16 9.79
CA GLY A 92 5.71 10.70 10.55
C GLY A 92 5.08 11.82 11.37
N ILE A 93 3.97 11.50 12.05
CA ILE A 93 3.40 12.34 13.10
C ILE A 93 3.54 11.62 14.44
N GLY A 94 3.70 12.37 15.54
CA GLY A 94 3.56 11.82 16.89
C GLY A 94 4.49 10.64 17.25
N GLY A 95 4.23 10.01 18.40
CA GLY A 95 4.75 8.68 18.75
C GLY A 95 6.14 8.64 19.39
N THR A 96 6.90 7.58 19.13
CA THR A 96 8.23 7.36 19.71
C THR A 96 9.30 7.41 18.62
N VAL A 97 10.41 8.13 18.83
CA VAL A 97 11.61 8.04 17.99
C VAL A 97 12.45 6.90 18.50
N ARG A 98 12.96 6.07 17.58
CA ARG A 98 13.97 5.10 17.95
C ARG A 98 15.35 5.69 17.71
N ARG A 99 16.19 5.71 18.75
CA ARG A 99 17.59 6.09 18.66
C ARG A 99 18.29 5.32 17.52
N PRO A 100 18.87 6.01 16.53
CA PRO A 100 19.49 5.36 15.39
C PRO A 100 20.84 4.76 15.78
N CYS A 101 21.29 3.79 14.99
CA CYS A 101 22.65 3.27 15.04
C CYS A 101 23.39 3.63 13.76
N GLY A 102 24.67 3.94 13.89
CA GLY A 102 25.52 4.28 12.77
C GLY A 102 26.99 4.26 13.13
N GLN A 103 27.82 4.55 12.15
CA GLN A 103 29.24 4.73 12.36
C GLN A 103 29.51 6.07 13.04
N THR A 104 30.38 6.07 14.04
CA THR A 104 30.87 7.27 14.70
C THR A 104 32.39 7.15 14.86
N ARG A 105 33.09 8.28 14.80
CA ARG A 105 34.52 8.34 15.11
C ARG A 105 34.76 9.38 16.18
N ALA A 106 35.07 8.92 17.38
CA ALA A 106 35.44 9.81 18.48
C ALA A 106 36.79 10.49 18.20
N ALA A 107 36.97 11.70 18.73
CA ALA A 107 38.23 12.42 18.62
C ALA A 107 39.39 11.57 19.16
N GLY A 108 40.50 11.50 18.41
CA GLY A 108 41.67 10.71 18.77
C GLY A 108 41.59 9.20 18.46
N GLN A 109 40.48 8.69 17.93
CA GLN A 109 40.39 7.30 17.47
C GLN A 109 40.84 7.17 16.01
N GLU A 110 41.64 6.14 15.71
CA GLU A 110 42.08 5.84 14.35
C GLU A 110 40.98 5.19 13.51
N MET A 111 40.20 4.29 14.10
CA MET A 111 39.14 3.54 13.43
C MET A 111 37.74 3.98 13.89
N PRO A 112 36.72 3.97 13.01
CA PRO A 112 35.34 4.23 13.41
C PRO A 112 34.77 3.06 14.23
N SER A 113 33.75 3.35 15.02
CA SER A 113 32.95 2.37 15.77
C SER A 113 31.50 2.40 15.30
N PHE A 114 30.77 1.30 15.45
CA PHE A 114 29.34 1.21 15.09
C PHE A 114 28.49 0.99 16.35
N GLY A 115 27.44 1.78 16.52
CA GLY A 115 26.57 1.67 17.69
C GLY A 115 25.46 2.73 17.73
N PRO A 116 24.67 2.78 18.82
CA PRO A 116 23.62 3.79 19.00
C PRO A 116 24.22 5.20 19.13
N SER A 117 23.53 6.17 18.54
CA SER A 117 23.90 7.59 18.66
C SER A 117 23.88 8.05 20.12
N ARG A 118 24.95 8.69 20.56
CA ARG A 118 25.09 9.31 21.88
C ARG A 118 24.70 10.79 21.88
N ARG A 119 24.56 11.39 20.70
CA ARG A 119 24.31 12.83 20.51
C ARG A 119 23.05 13.04 19.68
N LEU A 120 21.93 12.52 20.20
CA LEU A 120 20.61 12.68 19.59
C LEU A 120 20.05 14.07 19.89
N ASP A 121 19.56 14.74 18.86
CA ASP A 121 19.15 16.14 18.89
C ASP A 121 17.80 16.32 18.19
N PHE A 122 17.11 17.41 18.54
CA PHE A 122 15.96 17.93 17.81
C PHE A 122 16.37 19.15 17.00
N GLU A 123 15.63 19.41 15.94
CA GLU A 123 15.75 20.63 15.15
C GLU A 123 14.37 21.26 15.03
N THR A 124 14.21 22.48 15.53
CA THR A 124 12.91 23.18 15.50
C THR A 124 12.73 23.83 14.14
N GLU A 125 11.80 23.33 13.33
CA GLU A 125 11.65 23.77 11.95
C GLU A 125 10.21 24.10 11.55
N LEU A 126 10.09 24.80 10.43
CA LEU A 126 8.84 24.98 9.71
C LEU A 126 8.80 24.02 8.51
N GLY A 127 7.77 23.19 8.45
CA GLY A 127 7.45 22.39 7.27
C GLY A 127 6.58 23.17 6.29
N VAL A 128 6.85 23.04 5.00
CA VAL A 128 6.12 23.70 3.92
C VAL A 128 5.64 22.63 2.94
N PHE A 129 4.34 22.42 2.86
CA PHE A 129 3.75 21.58 1.83
C PHE A 129 3.59 22.37 0.54
N LEU A 130 4.11 21.80 -0.55
CA LEU A 130 3.93 22.32 -1.88
C LEU A 130 2.69 21.73 -2.55
N GLY A 131 2.17 22.45 -3.53
CA GLY A 131 1.01 22.04 -4.31
C GLY A 131 1.13 22.43 -5.78
N GLY A 132 0.20 21.91 -6.56
CA GLY A 132 0.24 21.98 -8.02
C GLY A 132 1.39 21.13 -8.58
N HIS A 133 1.73 21.37 -9.83
CA HIS A 133 2.88 20.76 -10.50
C HIS A 133 3.65 21.86 -11.22
N SER A 134 4.98 21.76 -11.23
CA SER A 134 5.80 22.58 -12.14
C SER A 134 6.30 21.73 -13.31
N GLU A 135 6.53 22.36 -14.45
CA GLU A 135 7.03 21.67 -15.64
C GLU A 135 8.52 21.32 -15.46
N GLN A 136 8.87 20.06 -15.71
CA GLN A 136 10.27 19.61 -15.65
C GLN A 136 11.10 20.40 -16.67
N GLY A 137 12.28 20.87 -16.25
CA GLY A 137 13.15 21.70 -17.08
C GLY A 137 12.78 23.19 -17.06
N VAL A 138 11.65 23.58 -16.47
CA VAL A 138 11.19 24.98 -16.38
C VAL A 138 11.30 25.47 -14.92
N PRO A 139 12.24 26.39 -14.62
CA PRO A 139 12.34 26.99 -13.29
C PRO A 139 11.06 27.74 -12.90
N VAL A 140 10.68 27.66 -11.62
CA VAL A 140 9.63 28.51 -11.05
C VAL A 140 10.24 29.87 -10.69
N PRO A 141 9.83 30.98 -11.34
CA PRO A 141 10.31 32.31 -10.98
C PRO A 141 9.90 32.66 -9.54
N LEU A 142 10.75 33.42 -8.83
CA LEU A 142 10.47 33.83 -7.45
C LEU A 142 9.10 34.51 -7.28
N ALA A 143 8.71 35.37 -8.23
CA ALA A 143 7.40 36.03 -8.26
C ALA A 143 6.19 35.07 -8.28
N ARG A 144 6.39 33.81 -8.72
CA ARG A 144 5.34 32.77 -8.80
C ARG A 144 5.50 31.68 -7.73
N ALA A 145 6.55 31.74 -6.91
CA ALA A 145 6.85 30.69 -5.94
C ALA A 145 5.70 30.45 -4.94
N TRP A 146 4.99 31.51 -4.55
CA TRP A 146 3.86 31.44 -3.62
C TRP A 146 2.63 30.71 -4.18
N ASP A 147 2.53 30.54 -5.49
CA ASP A 147 1.45 29.77 -6.11
C ASP A 147 1.60 28.26 -5.86
N HIS A 148 2.83 27.83 -5.60
CA HIS A 148 3.17 26.44 -5.30
C HIS A 148 3.19 26.15 -3.80
N ILE A 149 3.00 27.14 -2.92
CA ILE A 149 2.96 26.94 -1.47
C ILE A 149 1.51 26.64 -1.05
N PHE A 150 1.22 25.36 -0.80
CA PHE A 150 -0.10 24.95 -0.31
C PHE A 150 -0.33 25.41 1.13
N GLY A 151 0.66 25.21 2.00
CA GLY A 151 0.58 25.63 3.39
C GLY A 151 1.72 25.12 4.26
N PHE A 152 1.59 25.36 5.55
CA PHE A 152 2.66 25.22 6.53
C PHE A 152 2.27 24.28 7.67
N CYS A 153 3.23 23.52 8.18
CA CYS A 153 3.08 22.68 9.36
C CYS A 153 4.31 22.84 10.28
N LEU A 154 4.21 22.36 11.52
CA LEU A 154 5.40 22.21 12.37
C LEU A 154 6.24 21.06 11.84
N LEU A 155 7.56 21.19 11.94
CA LEU A 155 8.50 20.14 11.59
C LEU A 155 9.59 20.03 12.67
N ASN A 156 9.98 18.79 12.97
CA ASN A 156 11.15 18.48 13.78
C ASN A 156 12.00 17.46 13.03
N ASP A 157 13.21 17.86 12.64
CA ASP A 157 14.16 17.00 11.94
C ASP A 157 15.19 16.41 12.89
N TRP A 158 15.02 15.12 13.22
CA TRP A 158 15.81 14.49 14.27
C TRP A 158 17.22 14.25 13.78
N SER A 159 18.20 14.61 14.62
CA SER A 159 19.60 14.62 14.21
C SER A 159 20.46 13.77 15.14
N ALA A 160 21.12 12.75 14.59
CA ALA A 160 22.14 12.00 15.30
C ALA A 160 23.52 12.62 15.02
N ARG A 161 23.90 13.61 15.82
CA ARG A 161 25.03 14.52 15.55
C ARG A 161 26.38 13.83 15.46
N ASP A 162 26.58 12.75 16.19
CA ASP A 162 27.81 11.95 16.16
C ASP A 162 27.94 11.09 14.90
N ILE A 163 26.83 10.55 14.40
CA ILE A 163 26.80 9.84 13.11
C ILE A 163 26.98 10.84 11.98
N GLN A 164 26.20 11.92 12.01
CA GLN A 164 26.25 13.01 11.04
C GLN A 164 27.67 13.59 10.90
N ALA A 165 28.33 13.90 12.02
CA ALA A 165 29.68 14.48 12.00
C ALA A 165 30.71 13.58 11.32
N TRP A 166 30.55 12.25 11.39
CA TRP A 166 31.45 11.29 10.76
C TRP A 166 31.21 11.14 9.26
N GLU A 167 29.95 11.12 8.82
CA GLU A 167 29.61 10.79 7.43
C GLU A 167 29.45 11.99 6.49
N TYR A 168 29.18 13.19 7.00
CA TYR A 168 28.63 14.25 6.15
C TYR A 168 29.60 14.79 5.08
N GLN A 169 30.89 14.52 5.19
CA GLN A 169 31.89 14.98 4.23
C GLN A 169 32.20 13.86 3.22
N PRO A 170 32.12 14.12 1.89
CA PRO A 170 31.81 15.40 1.23
C PRO A 170 30.34 15.59 0.79
N LEU A 171 29.47 14.59 0.96
CA LEU A 171 28.18 14.52 0.26
C LEU A 171 26.95 15.04 1.04
N GLY A 172 27.14 15.54 2.26
CA GLY A 172 26.07 15.96 3.14
C GLY A 172 25.55 14.84 4.07
N PRO A 173 24.62 15.16 4.97
CA PRO A 173 24.12 14.22 5.96
C PRO A 173 23.28 13.11 5.33
N PHE A 174 23.38 11.87 5.85
CA PHE A 174 22.62 10.72 5.37
C PHE A 174 21.99 9.91 6.51
N LEU A 175 22.69 8.96 7.13
CA LEU A 175 22.16 8.16 8.24
C LEU A 175 21.87 8.98 9.49
N GLY A 176 22.61 10.09 9.67
CA GLY A 176 22.42 11.03 10.77
C GLY A 176 21.11 11.83 10.71
N LYS A 177 20.40 11.81 9.58
CA LYS A 177 19.15 12.55 9.33
C LYS A 177 18.00 11.68 8.79
N SER A 178 18.29 10.61 8.06
CA SER A 178 17.27 9.80 7.36
C SER A 178 16.41 8.90 8.27
N PHE A 179 16.66 8.86 9.58
CA PHE A 179 16.00 7.92 10.49
C PHE A 179 14.64 8.39 11.03
N ALA A 180 14.42 9.70 11.17
CA ALA A 180 13.16 10.26 11.65
C ALA A 180 13.01 11.75 11.34
N THR A 181 11.90 12.12 10.71
CA THR A 181 11.40 13.49 10.66
C THR A 181 9.96 13.49 11.18
N THR A 182 9.57 14.48 11.99
CA THR A 182 8.23 14.53 12.59
C THR A 182 7.52 15.81 12.20
N VAL A 183 6.30 15.72 11.70
CA VAL A 183 5.47 16.89 11.36
C VAL A 183 4.22 16.97 12.23
N SER A 184 3.61 18.16 12.35
CA SER A 184 2.26 18.27 12.92
C SER A 184 1.22 17.69 11.95
N PRO A 185 0.11 17.14 12.45
CA PRO A 185 -0.91 16.53 11.60
C PRO A 185 -1.76 17.55 10.81
N TRP A 186 -1.62 18.85 11.08
CA TRP A 186 -2.39 19.91 10.45
C TRP A 186 -1.52 20.78 9.55
N VAL A 187 -2.12 21.21 8.43
CA VAL A 187 -1.53 22.19 7.52
C VAL A 187 -2.33 23.48 7.60
N VAL A 188 -1.65 24.56 7.98
CA VAL A 188 -2.19 25.91 7.91
C VAL A 188 -1.98 26.43 6.50
N THR A 189 -3.06 26.53 5.72
CA THR A 189 -3.01 26.96 4.31
C THR A 189 -2.32 28.33 4.16
N ALA A 190 -1.58 28.54 3.07
CA ALA A 190 -0.90 29.81 2.79
C ALA A 190 -1.86 31.02 2.84
N ASP A 191 -3.10 30.87 2.35
CA ASP A 191 -4.13 31.91 2.41
C ASP A 191 -4.52 32.32 3.84
N ALA A 192 -4.43 31.40 4.80
CA ALA A 192 -4.67 31.71 6.21
C ALA A 192 -3.61 32.66 6.76
N LEU A 193 -2.39 32.53 6.25
CA LEU A 193 -1.21 33.23 6.75
C LEU A 193 -0.95 34.55 6.02
N ARG A 194 -1.71 34.91 4.99
CA ARG A 194 -1.59 36.20 4.29
C ARG A 194 -1.53 37.40 5.24
N PRO A 195 -2.37 37.52 6.30
CA PRO A 195 -2.26 38.63 7.24
C PRO A 195 -0.98 38.66 8.07
N PHE A 196 -0.25 37.56 8.16
CA PHE A 196 0.96 37.42 8.95
C PHE A 196 2.23 37.48 8.08
N ARG A 197 2.07 37.77 6.78
CA ARG A 197 3.18 38.06 5.89
C ARG A 197 3.83 39.40 6.25
N VAL A 198 5.15 39.40 6.29
CA VAL A 198 6.01 40.52 6.67
C VAL A 198 7.20 40.64 5.70
N PRO A 199 7.90 41.78 5.66
CA PRO A 199 9.11 41.90 4.86
C PRO A 199 10.13 40.83 5.22
N VAL A 200 10.85 40.33 4.22
CA VAL A 200 11.99 39.43 4.43
C VAL A 200 13.06 40.19 5.22
N ARG A 201 13.73 39.48 6.15
CA ARG A 201 14.78 40.06 6.99
C ARG A 201 15.80 40.79 6.11
N SER A 202 16.03 42.07 6.41
CA SER A 202 17.03 42.85 5.70
C SER A 202 18.43 42.27 5.92
N ARG A 203 19.20 42.16 4.84
CA ARG A 203 20.58 41.69 4.91
C ARG A 203 21.47 42.73 5.63
N PRO A 204 22.37 42.31 6.53
CA PRO A 204 23.30 43.22 7.19
C PRO A 204 24.18 44.01 6.19
N PRO A 205 24.62 45.23 6.54
CA PRO A 205 25.58 45.97 5.73
C PRO A 205 26.85 45.15 5.46
N GLY A 206 27.20 44.99 4.18
CA GLY A 206 28.36 44.20 3.74
C GLY A 206 28.02 42.78 3.28
N ASP A 207 26.79 42.30 3.48
CA ASP A 207 26.32 41.07 2.85
C ASP A 207 26.06 41.30 1.34
N PRO A 208 26.33 40.30 0.48
CA PRO A 208 26.04 40.41 -0.94
C PRO A 208 24.53 40.46 -1.18
N ALA A 209 24.12 41.15 -2.25
CA ALA A 209 22.76 41.04 -2.76
C ALA A 209 22.50 39.61 -3.28
N PRO A 210 21.25 39.09 -3.21
CA PRO A 210 20.87 37.87 -3.91
C PRO A 210 21.15 37.99 -5.42
N LEU A 211 21.45 36.86 -6.06
CA LEU A 211 21.53 36.80 -7.53
C LEU A 211 20.16 37.11 -8.14
N PRO A 212 20.08 37.60 -9.40
CA PRO A 212 18.83 38.08 -9.99
C PRO A 212 17.64 37.13 -9.90
N TYR A 213 17.84 35.81 -10.04
CA TYR A 213 16.75 34.82 -9.95
C TYR A 213 16.18 34.62 -8.53
N LEU A 214 16.87 35.14 -7.50
CA LEU A 214 16.46 35.16 -6.09
C LEU A 214 16.15 36.59 -5.60
N ALA A 215 16.10 37.56 -6.51
CA ALA A 215 15.82 38.96 -6.21
C ALA A 215 14.47 39.34 -6.82
N ASP A 216 13.50 39.64 -5.96
CA ASP A 216 12.15 40.05 -6.36
C ASP A 216 11.59 41.02 -5.30
N GLU A 217 11.06 42.17 -5.73
CA GLU A 217 10.64 43.24 -4.82
C GLU A 217 9.43 42.83 -3.97
N ASP A 218 8.48 42.08 -4.54
CA ASP A 218 7.28 41.62 -3.83
C ASP A 218 7.61 40.58 -2.77
N ASP A 219 8.53 39.65 -3.09
CA ASP A 219 9.08 38.72 -2.09
C ASP A 219 9.87 39.48 -1.02
N GLN A 220 10.68 40.49 -1.34
CA GLN A 220 11.36 41.26 -0.29
C GLN A 220 10.38 42.03 0.62
N ALA A 221 9.31 42.58 0.05
CA ALA A 221 8.32 43.35 0.80
C ALA A 221 7.40 42.49 1.67
N SER A 222 7.19 41.22 1.32
CA SER A 222 6.15 40.39 1.97
C SER A 222 6.42 38.89 2.02
N GLY A 223 7.60 38.41 1.62
CA GLY A 223 7.91 36.98 1.44
C GLY A 223 8.16 36.19 2.73
N ALA A 224 8.35 36.86 3.87
CA ALA A 224 8.43 36.19 5.16
C ALA A 224 7.06 36.05 5.81
N VAL A 225 6.92 35.09 6.73
CA VAL A 225 5.73 34.90 7.57
C VAL A 225 6.17 34.94 9.02
N ASP A 226 5.52 35.74 9.86
CA ASP A 226 5.82 35.80 11.30
C ASP A 226 5.10 34.66 12.04
N ILE A 227 5.80 33.54 12.18
CA ILE A 227 5.36 32.35 12.92
C ILE A 227 6.28 32.17 14.12
N MET A 228 5.74 32.36 15.33
CA MET A 228 6.49 32.16 16.57
C MET A 228 6.47 30.68 16.96
N LEU A 229 7.64 30.03 16.89
CA LEU A 229 7.87 28.64 17.28
C LEU A 229 8.36 28.59 18.73
N GLU A 230 7.86 27.63 19.51
CA GLU A 230 8.33 27.35 20.87
C GLU A 230 8.55 25.85 21.05
N THR A 231 9.74 25.49 21.55
CA THR A 231 10.15 24.10 21.81
C THR A 231 10.30 23.85 23.30
N ARG A 232 9.72 22.74 23.76
CA ARG A 232 9.74 22.31 25.16
C ARG A 232 10.24 20.88 25.30
N LEU A 233 10.86 20.60 26.44
CA LEU A 233 11.37 19.29 26.84
C LEU A 233 10.71 18.83 28.14
N ALA A 234 10.22 17.59 28.15
CA ALA A 234 9.82 16.91 29.36
C ALA A 234 10.61 15.59 29.48
N THR A 235 11.36 15.42 30.55
CA THR A 235 12.06 14.15 30.82
C THR A 235 11.08 13.08 31.29
N ALA A 236 11.48 11.80 31.23
CA ALA A 236 10.67 10.72 31.77
C ALA A 236 10.34 10.93 33.26
N ARG A 237 11.30 11.40 34.06
CA ARG A 237 11.12 11.71 35.48
C ARG A 237 10.17 12.88 35.70
N MET A 238 10.30 13.96 34.94
CA MET A 238 9.38 15.10 35.03
C MET A 238 7.94 14.68 34.77
N ARG A 239 7.70 13.87 33.72
CA ARG A 239 6.35 13.35 33.42
C ARG A 239 5.81 12.43 34.52
N GLN A 240 6.65 11.56 35.09
CA GLN A 240 6.25 10.69 36.21
C GLN A 240 5.91 11.47 37.49
N GLN A 241 6.58 12.61 37.71
CA GLN A 241 6.41 13.45 38.89
C GLN A 241 5.37 14.57 38.69
N GLY A 242 4.73 14.64 37.51
CA GLY A 242 3.75 15.68 37.19
C GLY A 242 4.36 17.08 37.02
N HIS A 243 5.67 17.19 36.77
CA HIS A 243 6.35 18.46 36.54
C HIS A 243 6.09 18.99 35.11
N GLU A 244 5.99 20.31 34.98
CA GLU A 244 5.81 20.98 33.69
C GLU A 244 7.05 20.85 32.79
N ALA A 245 6.82 20.78 31.48
CA ALA A 245 7.89 20.77 30.47
C ALA A 245 8.68 22.09 30.46
N VAL A 246 10.00 22.00 30.33
CA VAL A 246 10.91 23.16 30.29
C VAL A 246 10.96 23.73 28.88
N ARG A 247 10.82 25.05 28.74
CA ARG A 247 11.06 25.73 27.46
C ARG A 247 12.55 25.75 27.15
N LEU A 248 12.89 25.24 25.97
CA LEU A 248 14.27 25.21 25.47
C LEU A 248 14.59 26.40 24.56
N GLY A 249 13.65 26.75 23.68
CA GLY A 249 13.86 27.80 22.69
C GLY A 249 12.55 28.42 22.22
N ARG A 250 12.60 29.69 21.84
CA ARG A 250 11.49 30.42 21.24
C ARG A 250 11.99 31.38 20.16
N ALA A 251 11.69 31.08 18.89
CA ALA A 251 12.20 31.83 17.74
C ALA A 251 11.09 32.09 16.71
N SER A 252 11.22 33.16 15.92
CA SER A 252 10.29 33.47 14.84
C SER A 252 10.89 33.14 13.48
N THR A 253 10.07 32.59 12.58
CA THR A 253 10.43 32.34 11.17
C THR A 253 10.65 33.63 10.38
N ARG A 254 10.26 34.80 10.90
CA ARG A 254 10.60 36.10 10.29
C ARG A 254 12.11 36.38 10.27
N GLU A 255 12.85 35.69 11.13
CA GLU A 255 14.31 35.85 11.25
C GLU A 255 15.09 35.00 10.23
N LEU A 256 14.41 34.13 9.47
CA LEU A 256 15.04 33.34 8.41
C LEU A 256 15.73 34.25 7.37
N TYR A 257 16.93 33.84 6.97
CA TYR A 257 17.76 34.61 6.03
C TYR A 257 17.33 34.40 4.57
N TRP A 258 16.79 33.22 4.26
CA TRP A 258 16.21 32.90 2.96
C TRP A 258 14.69 32.73 3.11
N SER A 259 13.92 33.40 2.24
CA SER A 259 12.47 33.24 2.21
C SER A 259 12.07 31.87 1.66
N VAL A 260 10.86 31.41 1.97
CA VAL A 260 10.33 30.16 1.40
C VAL A 260 10.17 30.27 -0.11
N GLY A 261 9.85 31.46 -0.63
CA GLY A 261 9.83 31.73 -2.07
C GLY A 261 11.20 31.50 -2.70
N GLN A 262 12.27 31.99 -2.07
CA GLN A 262 13.64 31.77 -2.53
C GLN A 262 14.05 30.30 -2.48
N MET A 263 13.58 29.52 -1.50
CA MET A 263 13.80 28.06 -1.44
C MET A 263 13.16 27.35 -2.65
N VAL A 264 11.91 27.70 -2.99
CA VAL A 264 11.18 27.17 -4.16
C VAL A 264 11.86 27.54 -5.47
N ALA A 265 12.18 28.82 -5.67
CA ALA A 265 12.86 29.29 -6.87
C ALA A 265 14.24 28.65 -7.04
N HIS A 266 14.98 28.48 -5.94
CA HIS A 266 16.28 27.82 -5.98
C HIS A 266 16.18 26.34 -6.31
N HIS A 267 15.26 25.60 -5.67
CA HIS A 267 15.11 24.16 -5.90
C HIS A 267 14.81 23.82 -7.37
N THR A 268 13.98 24.62 -8.02
CA THR A 268 13.56 24.41 -9.41
C THR A 268 14.52 25.02 -10.44
N SER A 269 15.52 25.80 -10.00
CA SER A 269 16.41 26.56 -10.89
C SER A 269 17.22 25.71 -11.87
N ASN A 270 17.46 24.44 -11.55
CA ASN A 270 18.13 23.47 -12.41
C ASN A 270 17.18 22.62 -13.28
N GLY A 271 15.87 22.92 -13.25
CA GLY A 271 14.84 22.18 -13.96
C GLY A 271 14.19 21.04 -13.16
N CYS A 272 14.45 20.91 -11.85
CA CYS A 272 13.69 19.99 -11.00
C CYS A 272 12.21 20.40 -10.95
N SER A 273 11.30 19.43 -11.09
CA SER A 273 9.87 19.68 -10.93
C SER A 273 9.45 19.66 -9.46
N ILE A 274 8.35 20.38 -9.17
CA ILE A 274 7.61 20.30 -7.91
C ILE A 274 6.44 19.37 -8.15
N GLU A 275 6.26 18.39 -7.26
CA GLU A 275 5.09 17.53 -7.23
C GLU A 275 4.14 17.91 -6.11
N ALA A 276 2.85 17.69 -6.36
CA ALA A 276 1.81 17.99 -5.40
C ALA A 276 2.00 17.17 -4.10
N GLY A 277 2.15 17.88 -2.97
CA GLY A 277 2.36 17.27 -1.67
C GLY A 277 3.82 17.09 -1.27
N ASP A 278 4.78 17.53 -2.10
CA ASP A 278 6.19 17.64 -1.69
C ASP A 278 6.33 18.48 -0.42
N LEU A 279 7.32 18.14 0.40
CA LEU A 279 7.58 18.80 1.67
C LEU A 279 8.93 19.48 1.64
N TYR A 280 9.00 20.76 2.04
CA TYR A 280 10.25 21.41 2.39
C TYR A 280 10.36 21.61 3.90
N GLY A 281 11.57 21.41 4.45
CA GLY A 281 11.96 21.88 5.77
C GLY A 281 12.68 23.21 5.65
N SER A 282 12.45 24.14 6.58
CA SER A 282 13.18 25.41 6.61
C SER A 282 14.64 25.26 7.04
N GLY A 283 15.00 24.13 7.64
CA GLY A 283 16.11 24.03 8.57
C GLY A 283 15.78 24.60 9.93
N THR A 284 16.64 24.29 10.90
CA THR A 284 16.52 24.76 12.29
C THR A 284 16.34 26.29 12.38
N VAL A 285 15.22 26.73 12.93
CA VAL A 285 14.91 28.14 13.18
C VAL A 285 15.52 28.57 14.51
N SER A 286 16.45 29.53 14.44
CA SER A 286 17.10 30.14 15.62
C SER A 286 17.04 31.66 15.53
N GLY A 287 17.04 32.33 16.67
CA GLY A 287 17.13 33.78 16.80
C GLY A 287 18.49 34.26 17.31
N ASP A 288 18.58 35.56 17.58
CA ASP A 288 19.85 36.23 17.88
C ASP A 288 20.32 36.06 19.35
N ASP A 289 19.46 35.53 20.24
CA ASP A 289 19.74 35.36 21.68
C ASP A 289 19.73 33.90 22.17
N GLU A 290 20.30 33.64 23.35
CA GLU A 290 20.41 32.28 23.93
C GLU A 290 19.05 31.63 24.25
N THR A 291 17.95 32.40 24.31
CA THR A 291 16.60 31.88 24.55
C THR A 291 15.86 31.51 23.26
N ALA A 292 16.46 31.81 22.10
CA ALA A 292 15.90 31.60 20.78
C ALA A 292 16.66 30.52 19.98
N LEU A 293 17.34 29.58 20.64
CA LEU A 293 18.09 28.51 19.97
C LEU A 293 17.19 27.33 19.58
N GLY A 294 17.33 26.84 18.35
CA GLY A 294 16.44 25.84 17.75
C GLY A 294 16.86 24.38 17.93
N SER A 295 18.02 24.10 18.53
CA SER A 295 18.58 22.74 18.70
C SER A 295 19.42 22.59 19.99
N LEU A 296 19.59 21.36 20.50
CA LEU A 296 20.53 21.10 21.61
C LEU A 296 21.98 21.23 21.18
N LEU A 297 22.30 21.03 19.89
CA LEU A 297 23.63 21.33 19.36
C LEU A 297 24.06 22.76 19.72
N GLU A 298 23.17 23.73 19.55
CA GLU A 298 23.40 25.13 19.89
C GLU A 298 23.36 25.36 21.41
N ILE A 299 22.29 24.91 22.07
CA ILE A 299 22.05 25.15 23.51
C ILE A 299 23.20 24.61 24.37
N SER A 300 23.65 23.39 24.06
CA SER A 300 24.72 22.72 24.81
C SER A 300 26.12 23.04 24.29
N ARG A 301 26.26 23.84 23.23
CA ARG A 301 27.52 24.08 22.51
C ARG A 301 28.22 22.75 22.18
N ALA A 302 27.52 21.90 21.43
CA ALA A 302 27.97 20.55 21.07
C ALA A 302 28.26 19.63 22.27
N GLY A 303 27.65 19.89 23.43
CA GLY A 303 27.82 19.13 24.66
C GLY A 303 28.90 19.68 25.60
N ALA A 304 29.54 20.79 25.26
CA ALA A 304 30.52 21.46 26.12
C ALA A 304 29.89 22.18 27.32
N ARG A 305 28.60 22.55 27.23
CA ARG A 305 27.80 23.19 28.28
C ARG A 305 26.60 22.31 28.59
N ALA A 306 26.46 21.87 29.84
CA ALA A 306 25.25 21.18 30.28
C ALA A 306 24.11 22.19 30.50
N LEU A 307 22.91 21.84 30.02
CA LEU A 307 21.67 22.57 30.28
C LEU A 307 21.10 22.09 31.64
N PRO A 308 21.09 22.92 32.69
CA PRO A 308 20.42 22.58 33.94
C PRO A 308 18.91 22.64 33.77
N LEU A 309 18.21 21.59 34.20
CA LEU A 309 16.75 21.54 34.28
C LEU A 309 16.29 21.88 35.71
N PRO A 310 15.12 22.52 35.91
CA PRO A 310 14.67 23.03 37.22
C PRO A 310 14.59 21.99 38.35
N TRP A 311 14.53 20.70 38.03
CA TRP A 311 14.34 19.59 38.97
C TRP A 311 15.60 18.75 39.22
N GLY A 312 16.77 19.34 38.94
CA GLY A 312 18.08 18.75 39.24
C GLY A 312 18.63 17.80 38.16
N GLU A 313 17.87 17.53 37.11
CA GLU A 313 18.37 16.86 35.91
C GLU A 313 19.19 17.83 35.04
N GLN A 314 20.07 17.30 34.20
CA GLN A 314 20.81 18.08 33.21
C GLN A 314 20.78 17.35 31.86
N ARG A 315 20.91 18.11 30.76
CA ARG A 315 21.02 17.56 29.41
C ARG A 315 22.14 18.22 28.62
N THR A 316 22.79 17.45 27.77
CA THR A 316 23.65 17.95 26.69
C THR A 316 23.04 17.58 25.34
N PHE A 317 22.55 16.35 25.22
CA PHE A 317 21.72 15.83 24.14
C PHE A 317 20.51 15.10 24.74
N LEU A 318 19.60 14.62 23.90
CA LEU A 318 18.41 13.89 24.36
C LEU A 318 18.79 12.51 24.90
N ASP A 319 18.23 12.18 26.06
CA ASP A 319 18.30 10.85 26.67
C ASP A 319 17.04 10.03 26.32
N ASP A 320 17.17 8.70 26.36
CA ASP A 320 16.03 7.80 26.14
C ASP A 320 14.89 8.13 27.12
N GLY A 321 13.67 8.29 26.60
CA GLY A 321 12.49 8.67 27.37
C GLY A 321 12.22 10.17 27.46
N ASP A 322 13.11 11.03 26.96
CA ASP A 322 12.84 12.46 26.82
C ASP A 322 11.74 12.71 25.76
N GLU A 323 10.89 13.70 26.00
CA GLU A 323 9.85 14.11 25.08
C GLU A 323 10.04 15.56 24.64
N VAL A 324 10.10 15.76 23.33
CA VAL A 324 10.20 17.08 22.71
C VAL A 324 8.84 17.47 22.14
N THR A 325 8.38 18.68 22.46
CA THR A 325 7.15 19.27 21.92
C THR A 325 7.47 20.61 21.26
N VAL A 326 7.14 20.75 19.99
CA VAL A 326 7.14 22.02 19.26
C VAL A 326 5.70 22.52 19.13
N THR A 327 5.49 23.81 19.35
CA THR A 327 4.22 24.51 19.11
C THR A 327 4.49 25.79 18.33
N ALA A 328 3.48 26.30 17.59
CA ALA A 328 3.60 27.60 16.96
C ALA A 328 2.30 28.41 17.00
N ARG A 329 2.47 29.72 16.93
CA ARG A 329 1.37 30.69 16.84
C ARG A 329 1.77 31.91 16.03
N CYS A 330 0.84 32.40 15.20
CA CYS A 330 0.89 33.72 14.58
C CYS A 330 -0.02 34.68 15.35
N VAL A 331 0.45 35.90 15.59
CA VAL A 331 -0.31 36.96 16.27
C VAL A 331 -0.04 38.28 15.55
N ARG A 332 -1.10 39.02 15.24
CA ARG A 332 -1.04 40.37 14.67
C ARG A 332 -2.27 41.14 15.13
N ASP A 333 -2.08 42.39 15.54
CA ASP A 333 -3.19 43.24 15.96
C ASP A 333 -4.21 43.40 14.83
N GLY A 334 -5.50 43.29 15.19
CA GLY A 334 -6.62 43.35 14.24
C GLY A 334 -6.95 42.03 13.52
N PHE A 335 -6.17 40.95 13.74
CA PHE A 335 -6.42 39.63 13.14
C PHE A 335 -6.53 38.54 14.20
N ALA A 336 -7.34 37.51 13.92
CA ALA A 336 -7.47 36.36 14.82
C ALA A 336 -6.16 35.56 14.87
N PRO A 337 -5.64 35.19 16.07
CA PRO A 337 -4.41 34.42 16.17
C PRO A 337 -4.58 33.01 15.61
N ILE A 338 -3.56 32.52 14.91
CA ILE A 338 -3.57 31.18 14.29
C ILE A 338 -2.55 30.28 14.99
N GLY A 339 -3.01 29.15 15.52
CA GLY A 339 -2.15 28.13 16.12
C GLY A 339 -1.95 26.94 15.19
N PHE A 340 -0.79 26.27 15.32
CA PHE A 340 -0.43 25.09 14.50
C PHE A 340 -0.66 23.76 15.22
N GLY A 341 -1.25 23.78 16.42
CA GLY A 341 -1.30 22.61 17.30
C GLY A 341 0.07 22.30 17.91
N SER A 342 0.37 21.01 18.10
CA SER A 342 1.65 20.54 18.65
C SER A 342 2.25 19.41 17.81
N CYS A 343 3.57 19.45 17.61
CA CYS A 343 4.38 18.34 17.12
C CYS A 343 5.11 17.72 18.32
N ARG A 344 4.81 16.46 18.68
CA ARG A 344 5.28 15.82 19.93
C ARG A 344 5.86 14.42 19.66
N ARG A 345 7.02 14.09 20.24
CA ARG A 345 7.56 12.72 20.20
C ARG A 345 8.42 12.39 21.43
N THR A 346 8.36 11.15 21.89
CA THR A 346 9.18 10.63 23.00
C THR A 346 10.34 9.78 22.45
N ASP A 347 11.54 9.83 23.02
CA ASP A 347 12.62 8.89 22.68
C ASP A 347 12.37 7.51 23.35
N SER A 348 12.70 6.41 22.67
CA SER A 348 12.41 5.04 23.13
C SER A 348 13.48 4.49 24.07
N SER A 349 13.11 3.76 25.12
CA SER A 349 14.06 3.04 26.00
C SER A 349 14.68 1.76 25.42
N ARG A 350 14.47 1.46 24.12
CA ARG A 350 14.95 0.23 23.47
C ARG A 350 16.04 0.54 22.45
N ALA A 351 17.26 0.72 22.94
CA ALA A 351 18.47 0.75 22.13
C ALA A 351 18.53 -0.45 21.15
N CYS A 352 19.20 -0.28 20.02
CA CYS A 352 19.43 -1.36 19.05
C CYS A 352 20.34 -2.43 19.66
N GLN A 353 19.76 -3.48 20.25
CA GLN A 353 20.51 -4.68 20.57
C GLN A 353 20.76 -5.48 19.29
N LEU A 354 21.92 -5.24 18.67
CA LEU A 354 22.51 -6.18 17.72
C LEU A 354 23.24 -7.26 18.53
N SER A 355 22.57 -8.36 18.86
CA SER A 355 23.23 -9.53 19.42
C SER A 355 23.78 -10.41 18.30
N TRP A 356 25.02 -10.14 17.88
CA TRP A 356 25.87 -11.14 17.24
C TRP A 356 26.73 -11.79 18.32
N GLN A 357 26.32 -12.93 18.85
CA GLN A 357 27.25 -13.84 19.54
C GLN A 357 26.95 -15.30 19.19
N ALA A 358 27.98 -15.92 18.61
CA ALA A 358 28.08 -17.32 18.30
C ALA A 358 28.07 -18.19 19.58
N ARG A 359 27.68 -19.46 19.37
CA ARG A 359 27.55 -20.53 20.37
C ARG A 359 28.77 -20.64 21.30
N CYS A 360 28.51 -20.88 22.59
CA CYS A 360 29.19 -21.90 23.41
C CYS A 360 28.39 -22.15 24.71
N HIS A 361 28.02 -23.40 24.95
CA HIS A 361 27.60 -23.94 26.25
C HIS A 361 28.86 -24.31 27.07
N PRO A 362 28.86 -24.31 28.44
CA PRO A 362 28.13 -25.35 29.20
C PRO A 362 27.66 -25.04 30.65
N ARG A 363 26.60 -25.78 31.03
CA ARG A 363 26.30 -26.53 32.29
C ARG A 363 26.12 -25.86 33.69
N MET A 364 25.11 -26.45 34.37
CA MET A 364 24.81 -26.60 35.82
C MET A 364 24.26 -25.37 36.56
N GLY A 365 23.22 -25.44 37.41
CA GLY A 365 22.38 -26.55 37.87
C GLY A 365 21.46 -26.11 39.03
N LEU A 366 20.41 -26.91 39.26
CA LEU A 366 19.72 -27.20 40.54
C LEU A 366 18.62 -26.26 41.11
N THR A 367 17.41 -26.84 41.20
CA THR A 367 16.44 -26.93 42.34
C THR A 367 15.92 -25.64 42.99
N GLY A 368 14.64 -25.42 43.33
CA GLY A 368 13.49 -26.27 43.63
C GLY A 368 12.34 -25.38 44.18
N PRO A 369 11.20 -25.95 44.64
CA PRO A 369 9.85 -25.36 44.50
C PRO A 369 9.20 -24.87 45.82
N LEU A 370 8.01 -24.24 45.72
CA LEU A 370 6.87 -24.14 46.68
C LEU A 370 6.04 -22.89 46.29
N GLY A 371 4.71 -22.81 46.23
CA GLY A 371 3.62 -23.61 46.78
C GLY A 371 2.63 -22.68 47.52
N MET A 372 1.32 -22.83 47.23
CA MET A 372 0.15 -22.51 48.09
C MET A 372 -0.39 -21.06 48.12
N THR A 373 -1.56 -20.80 47.53
CA THR A 373 -2.94 -20.72 48.10
C THR A 373 -3.25 -19.45 48.91
N GLY A 374 -4.41 -18.83 48.63
CA GLY A 374 -4.91 -17.69 49.40
C GLY A 374 -6.21 -17.11 48.85
N SER A 375 -7.30 -17.40 49.53
CA SER A 375 -8.70 -17.05 49.28
C SER A 375 -9.06 -15.57 49.51
N ARG A 376 -10.15 -15.13 48.85
CA ARG A 376 -10.88 -13.85 49.03
C ARG A 376 -11.31 -13.59 50.49
N PRO A 377 -11.71 -12.33 50.80
CA PRO A 377 -13.15 -12.02 50.82
C PRO A 377 -13.51 -10.62 50.23
N ALA A 378 -14.79 -10.48 49.84
CA ALA A 378 -15.46 -9.20 49.56
C ALA A 378 -15.91 -8.52 50.87
N PRO A 379 -16.41 -7.27 50.89
CA PRO A 379 -17.85 -7.09 50.64
C PRO A 379 -18.34 -5.71 50.11
N HIS A 380 -19.64 -5.73 49.81
CA HIS A 380 -20.66 -4.67 49.86
C HIS A 380 -21.10 -3.88 48.60
N VAL A 381 -22.40 -4.08 48.39
CA VAL A 381 -23.36 -3.57 47.41
C VAL A 381 -23.96 -2.27 47.93
N LEU A 382 -24.18 -1.30 47.05
CA LEU A 382 -25.29 -0.35 47.14
C LEU A 382 -25.95 -0.23 45.76
N THR A 383 -27.25 -0.49 45.76
CA THR A 383 -28.20 -0.40 44.66
C THR A 383 -28.83 1.00 44.63
N GLU A 384 -28.99 1.58 43.44
CA GLU A 384 -30.18 2.36 43.03
C GLU A 384 -30.09 2.67 41.52
N GLY A 385 -31.07 2.21 40.74
CA GLY A 385 -31.42 2.77 39.42
C GLY A 385 -32.49 3.87 39.59
N PRO A 386 -33.11 4.45 38.53
CA PRO A 386 -33.22 3.93 37.17
C PRO A 386 -33.06 4.97 36.05
N SER A 387 -32.78 4.51 34.83
CA SER A 387 -33.46 4.92 33.57
C SER A 387 -32.70 4.31 32.40
N ALA A 388 -33.25 3.22 31.87
CA ALA A 388 -32.74 2.55 30.69
C ALA A 388 -32.86 3.49 29.48
N MET A 389 -31.75 4.12 29.10
CA MET A 389 -31.55 4.55 27.73
C MET A 389 -30.80 3.42 27.04
N THR A 390 -31.56 2.53 26.41
CA THR A 390 -31.03 1.50 25.53
C THR A 390 -30.29 2.20 24.38
N ILE A 391 -28.98 2.36 24.51
CA ILE A 391 -28.13 2.73 23.37
C ILE A 391 -28.11 1.50 22.47
N HIS A 392 -28.91 1.54 21.40
CA HIS A 392 -28.73 0.61 20.30
C HIS A 392 -27.33 0.83 19.72
N THR A 393 -26.37 0.00 20.11
CA THR A 393 -25.07 -0.13 19.45
C THR A 393 -25.24 -0.89 18.13
N ASN A 394 -25.91 -0.28 17.15
CA ASN A 394 -25.89 -0.75 15.77
C ASN A 394 -25.26 0.36 14.91
N ALA A 395 -23.94 0.39 14.88
CA ALA A 395 -23.18 1.20 13.92
C ALA A 395 -21.86 0.50 13.55
N PHE A 396 -21.93 -0.78 13.21
CA PHE A 396 -20.96 -1.43 12.33
C PHE A 396 -21.73 -1.96 11.13
N SER A 397 -21.84 -1.16 10.06
CA SER A 397 -21.93 -1.60 8.65
C SER A 397 -22.61 -0.54 7.77
N GLU A 398 -21.87 0.46 7.28
CA GLU A 398 -22.32 1.21 6.08
C GLU A 398 -21.67 0.68 4.78
N ALA A 399 -20.71 -0.25 4.87
CA ALA A 399 -20.01 -0.82 3.71
C ALA A 399 -20.32 -2.32 3.45
N VAL A 400 -21.26 -2.92 4.20
CA VAL A 400 -21.68 -4.31 3.98
C VAL A 400 -22.88 -4.31 3.04
N LEU A 401 -22.70 -4.88 1.85
CA LEU A 401 -23.79 -5.22 0.94
C LEU A 401 -24.43 -6.51 1.44
N SER A 402 -25.57 -6.40 2.11
CA SER A 402 -26.37 -7.54 2.59
C SER A 402 -27.62 -7.71 1.72
N PRO A 403 -27.65 -8.70 0.80
CA PRO A 403 -28.84 -9.01 0.02
C PRO A 403 -30.00 -9.50 0.91
N ARG A 404 -31.25 -9.22 0.50
CA ARG A 404 -32.46 -9.64 1.25
C ARG A 404 -32.89 -11.08 0.96
N ASP A 405 -32.26 -11.74 0.00
CA ASP A 405 -32.63 -13.07 -0.51
C ASP A 405 -31.86 -14.22 0.17
N GLY A 406 -31.05 -13.92 1.19
CA GLY A 406 -30.24 -14.91 1.90
C GLY A 406 -28.93 -15.27 1.21
N SER A 407 -28.57 -14.60 0.11
CA SER A 407 -27.22 -14.70 -0.45
C SER A 407 -26.16 -14.07 0.49
N PRO A 408 -24.88 -14.48 0.39
CA PRO A 408 -23.86 -14.01 1.31
C PRO A 408 -23.69 -12.48 1.25
N ALA A 409 -23.39 -11.88 2.41
CA ALA A 409 -23.07 -10.46 2.48
C ALA A 409 -21.59 -10.21 2.16
N TYR A 410 -21.29 -9.06 1.58
CA TYR A 410 -19.94 -8.69 1.14
C TYR A 410 -19.56 -7.27 1.58
N MET A 411 -18.26 -7.05 1.76
CA MET A 411 -17.64 -5.74 1.90
C MET A 411 -16.98 -5.33 0.57
N THR A 412 -17.05 -4.05 0.21
CA THR A 412 -16.54 -3.56 -1.08
C THR A 412 -15.14 -2.94 -0.96
N GLY A 413 -14.30 -3.16 -1.97
CA GLY A 413 -13.02 -2.46 -2.14
C GLY A 413 -11.80 -3.40 -2.24
N PHE A 414 -11.18 -3.44 -3.42
CA PHE A 414 -9.97 -4.22 -3.65
C PHE A 414 -8.83 -3.79 -2.73
N GLU A 415 -8.18 -4.76 -2.09
CA GLU A 415 -7.03 -4.58 -1.17
C GLU A 415 -7.26 -3.69 0.07
N ASN A 416 -8.52 -3.39 0.40
CA ASN A 416 -8.85 -2.71 1.66
C ASN A 416 -8.39 -3.54 2.88
N SER A 417 -8.15 -2.85 4.00
CA SER A 417 -8.02 -3.50 5.30
C SER A 417 -9.42 -3.60 5.94
N PHE A 418 -10.04 -4.76 5.81
CA PHE A 418 -11.38 -5.03 6.34
C PHE A 418 -11.34 -5.48 7.81
N ALA A 419 -12.50 -5.40 8.46
CA ALA A 419 -12.76 -5.96 9.78
C ALA A 419 -14.21 -6.44 9.82
N THR A 420 -14.42 -7.69 10.21
CA THR A 420 -15.76 -8.31 10.27
C THR A 420 -15.82 -9.37 11.37
N GLU A 421 -17.00 -9.54 11.94
CA GLU A 421 -17.28 -10.53 12.97
C GLU A 421 -18.64 -11.18 12.72
N ALA A 422 -18.71 -12.51 12.81
CA ALA A 422 -19.96 -13.27 12.70
C ALA A 422 -20.75 -13.24 14.02
N VAL A 423 -20.04 -13.07 15.15
CA VAL A 423 -20.61 -12.92 16.48
C VAL A 423 -20.18 -11.55 17.04
N PRO A 424 -21.14 -10.68 17.43
CA PRO A 424 -20.81 -9.36 17.96
C PRO A 424 -19.81 -9.40 19.11
N GLY A 425 -18.78 -8.56 19.04
CA GLY A 425 -17.72 -8.47 20.04
C GLY A 425 -16.65 -9.57 19.95
N ALA A 426 -16.60 -10.33 18.87
CA ALA A 426 -15.54 -11.32 18.63
C ALA A 426 -14.21 -10.68 18.25
N LEU A 427 -14.21 -9.50 17.62
CA LEU A 427 -12.98 -8.75 17.33
C LEU A 427 -12.45 -8.05 18.58
N PRO A 428 -11.16 -8.23 18.94
CA PRO A 428 -10.56 -7.45 20.00
C PRO A 428 -10.37 -5.99 19.57
N VAL A 429 -10.67 -5.07 20.49
CA VAL A 429 -10.52 -3.63 20.29
C VAL A 429 -9.11 -3.18 20.73
N MET A 430 -8.51 -2.26 19.98
CA MET A 430 -7.17 -1.64 20.20
C MET A 430 -5.94 -2.54 20.03
N ARG A 431 -6.05 -3.86 19.83
CA ARG A 431 -4.89 -4.77 19.77
C ARG A 431 -5.19 -6.06 19.00
N ASN A 432 -4.17 -6.61 18.36
CA ASN A 432 -4.33 -7.88 17.63
C ASN A 432 -4.27 -9.10 18.54
N SER A 433 -3.41 -9.07 19.57
CA SER A 433 -3.10 -10.22 20.42
C SER A 433 -3.42 -9.92 21.90
N PRO A 434 -4.70 -9.89 22.28
CA PRO A 434 -5.09 -9.75 23.69
C PRO A 434 -4.64 -10.99 24.50
N GLN A 435 -4.37 -10.81 25.80
CA GLN A 435 -4.07 -11.93 26.70
C GLN A 435 -5.26 -12.92 26.80
N LYS A 436 -6.47 -12.39 26.73
CA LYS A 436 -7.73 -13.14 26.68
C LYS A 436 -8.51 -12.63 25.49
N ALA A 437 -8.51 -13.37 24.39
CA ALA A 437 -9.29 -12.97 23.23
C ALA A 437 -10.80 -13.06 23.55
N PRO A 438 -11.63 -12.19 22.95
CA PRO A 438 -13.07 -12.26 23.15
C PRO A 438 -13.61 -13.64 22.83
N LEU A 439 -14.66 -14.04 23.56
CA LEU A 439 -15.31 -15.35 23.44
C LEU A 439 -14.39 -16.56 23.69
N GLY A 440 -13.17 -16.35 24.20
CA GLY A 440 -12.19 -17.41 24.39
C GLY A 440 -11.51 -17.88 23.09
N LEU A 441 -11.62 -17.09 22.01
CA LEU A 441 -11.03 -17.41 20.71
C LEU A 441 -9.50 -17.39 20.75
N TYR A 442 -8.89 -18.01 19.74
CA TYR A 442 -7.47 -17.95 19.48
C TYR A 442 -7.17 -16.89 18.41
N ALA A 443 -6.25 -15.97 18.71
CA ALA A 443 -5.71 -15.04 17.74
C ALA A 443 -4.62 -15.73 16.90
N GLU A 444 -4.78 -15.72 15.58
CA GLU A 444 -3.86 -16.32 14.61
C GLU A 444 -3.61 -15.33 13.48
N GLN A 445 -2.37 -15.24 12.99
CA GLN A 445 -2.04 -14.41 11.84
C GLN A 445 -1.63 -15.28 10.65
N LEU A 446 -2.30 -15.08 9.52
CA LEU A 446 -1.81 -15.55 8.22
C LEU A 446 -1.09 -14.38 7.53
N SER A 447 0.21 -14.57 7.29
CA SER A 447 1.07 -13.58 6.62
C SER A 447 1.23 -13.98 5.15
N GLY A 448 0.60 -13.22 4.25
CA GLY A 448 0.68 -13.46 2.81
C GLY A 448 2.02 -13.01 2.22
N THR A 449 2.62 -11.95 2.77
CA THR A 449 3.94 -11.46 2.34
C THR A 449 4.95 -11.51 3.46
N ALA A 450 6.23 -11.29 3.13
CA ALA A 450 7.27 -11.01 4.11
C ALA A 450 6.84 -9.83 5.01
N PHE A 451 7.20 -9.90 6.30
CA PHE A 451 6.84 -8.86 7.29
C PHE A 451 7.33 -7.46 6.91
N THR A 452 8.46 -7.39 6.20
CA THR A 452 9.10 -6.15 5.75
C THR A 452 8.62 -5.68 4.38
N ALA A 453 7.63 -6.35 3.76
CA ALA A 453 7.05 -5.90 2.51
C ALA A 453 6.52 -4.46 2.67
N PRO A 454 6.76 -3.56 1.70
CA PRO A 454 6.23 -2.19 1.72
C PRO A 454 4.72 -2.18 1.97
N ARG A 455 4.21 -1.15 2.66
CA ARG A 455 2.80 -1.09 3.07
C ARG A 455 1.80 -1.35 1.92
N HIS A 456 2.07 -0.85 0.71
CA HIS A 456 1.17 -1.02 -0.44
C HIS A 456 1.10 -2.48 -0.94
N SER A 457 2.17 -3.27 -0.76
CA SER A 457 2.23 -4.67 -1.17
C SER A 457 2.11 -5.65 0.00
N ASN A 458 2.18 -5.17 1.26
CA ASN A 458 2.12 -6.01 2.45
C ASN A 458 0.73 -6.65 2.60
N LYS A 459 0.66 -7.99 2.61
CA LYS A 459 -0.58 -8.75 2.77
C LYS A 459 -0.57 -9.54 4.07
N ARG A 460 -1.57 -9.31 4.92
CA ARG A 460 -1.76 -10.03 6.19
C ARG A 460 -3.22 -10.05 6.63
N ILE A 461 -3.58 -11.10 7.36
CA ILE A 461 -4.90 -11.22 8.00
C ILE A 461 -4.76 -11.82 9.39
N TRP A 462 -5.54 -11.29 10.34
CA TRP A 462 -5.72 -11.79 11.68
C TRP A 462 -7.05 -12.51 11.78
N PHE A 463 -6.99 -13.76 12.24
CA PHE A 463 -8.14 -14.60 12.54
C PHE A 463 -8.35 -14.70 14.05
N TYR A 464 -9.61 -14.73 14.45
CA TYR A 464 -10.08 -15.06 15.78
C TYR A 464 -10.96 -16.29 15.66
N ARG A 465 -10.38 -17.45 15.95
CA ARG A 465 -10.92 -18.77 15.61
C ARG A 465 -11.11 -19.66 16.83
N VAL A 466 -11.97 -20.67 16.70
CA VAL A 466 -12.29 -21.60 17.81
C VAL A 466 -11.08 -22.45 18.19
N ARG A 467 -10.34 -23.00 17.21
CA ARG A 467 -9.11 -23.78 17.41
C ARG A 467 -7.99 -23.29 16.48
N PRO A 468 -6.75 -23.17 16.97
CA PRO A 468 -5.64 -22.70 16.14
C PRO A 468 -5.22 -23.74 15.10
N SER A 469 -4.79 -23.28 13.92
CA SER A 469 -4.38 -24.12 12.79
C SER A 469 -3.22 -25.07 13.07
N VAL A 470 -2.43 -24.82 14.12
CA VAL A 470 -1.38 -25.75 14.58
C VAL A 470 -1.96 -27.10 15.01
N LEU A 471 -3.24 -27.16 15.38
CA LEU A 471 -3.97 -28.40 15.64
C LEU A 471 -4.51 -29.05 14.35
N HIS A 472 -4.53 -28.31 13.24
CA HIS A 472 -4.96 -28.81 11.93
C HIS A 472 -3.80 -29.43 11.13
N GLY A 473 -2.55 -29.16 11.50
CA GLY A 473 -1.36 -29.50 10.72
C GLY A 473 -0.56 -30.72 11.18
N ARG A 474 -1.16 -31.70 11.86
CA ARG A 474 -0.45 -32.87 12.39
C ARG A 474 -0.62 -34.07 11.46
N GLY A 475 0.44 -34.88 11.28
CA GLY A 475 0.32 -36.20 10.66
C GLY A 475 -0.05 -36.22 9.17
N PHE A 476 0.38 -35.22 8.40
CA PHE A 476 0.15 -35.22 6.95
C PHE A 476 0.74 -36.47 6.28
N ARG A 477 -0.09 -37.13 5.48
CA ARG A 477 0.31 -38.24 4.61
C ARG A 477 0.18 -37.82 3.16
N GLU A 478 1.19 -38.15 2.36
CA GLU A 478 1.15 -37.94 0.91
C GLU A 478 0.04 -38.80 0.30
N VAL A 479 -0.66 -38.24 -0.69
CA VAL A 479 -1.69 -38.91 -1.47
C VAL A 479 -1.46 -38.61 -2.94
N ASP A 480 -2.07 -39.42 -3.80
CA ASP A 480 -2.03 -39.17 -5.23
C ASP A 480 -2.64 -37.79 -5.55
N ALA A 481 -1.86 -36.96 -6.25
CA ALA A 481 -2.29 -35.66 -6.74
C ALA A 481 -3.18 -35.77 -7.99
N GLY A 482 -3.35 -36.97 -8.54
CA GLY A 482 -4.20 -37.24 -9.70
C GLY A 482 -3.68 -36.51 -10.94
N LEU A 483 -4.51 -35.60 -11.47
CA LEU A 483 -4.22 -34.82 -12.67
C LEU A 483 -3.71 -33.39 -12.37
N ILE A 484 -3.40 -33.11 -11.11
CA ILE A 484 -2.76 -31.86 -10.70
C ILE A 484 -1.26 -31.94 -11.01
N ARG A 485 -0.74 -30.92 -11.69
CA ARG A 485 0.68 -30.73 -12.00
C ARG A 485 1.14 -29.35 -11.54
N THR A 486 2.45 -29.17 -11.45
CA THR A 486 3.07 -27.92 -10.99
C THR A 486 4.35 -27.70 -11.79
N ALA A 487 4.61 -26.44 -12.14
CA ALA A 487 5.81 -26.10 -12.89
C ALA A 487 7.08 -26.35 -12.04
N PRO A 488 8.17 -26.85 -12.65
CA PRO A 488 8.31 -27.15 -14.07
C PRO A 488 7.75 -28.54 -14.45
N CYS A 489 6.95 -28.61 -15.52
CA CYS A 489 6.40 -29.85 -16.08
C CYS A 489 6.67 -29.94 -17.59
N ARG A 490 7.96 -29.82 -17.98
CA ARG A 490 8.35 -29.65 -19.39
C ARG A 490 8.41 -30.94 -20.20
N GLU A 491 8.58 -32.08 -19.53
CA GLU A 491 8.91 -33.36 -20.19
C GLU A 491 7.71 -34.29 -20.40
N GLU A 492 6.53 -33.91 -19.91
CA GLU A 492 5.33 -34.76 -19.98
C GLU A 492 4.69 -34.80 -21.37
N SER A 493 4.84 -33.75 -22.17
CA SER A 493 4.28 -33.67 -23.52
C SER A 493 5.35 -33.73 -24.59
N ARG A 494 5.00 -34.37 -25.72
CA ARG A 494 5.82 -34.43 -26.94
C ARG A 494 5.15 -33.71 -28.12
N LEU A 495 4.12 -32.90 -27.85
CA LEU A 495 3.45 -32.13 -28.91
C LEU A 495 4.46 -31.21 -29.61
N PRO A 496 4.36 -31.05 -30.94
CA PRO A 496 5.16 -30.08 -31.65
C PRO A 496 4.82 -28.66 -31.19
N ILE A 497 5.72 -27.73 -31.45
CA ILE A 497 5.47 -26.31 -31.23
C ILE A 497 4.43 -25.87 -32.27
N ALA A 498 3.18 -25.69 -31.84
CA ALA A 498 2.04 -25.34 -32.67
C ALA A 498 0.96 -24.60 -31.85
N GLN A 499 -0.05 -24.06 -32.54
CA GLN A 499 -1.27 -23.57 -31.92
C GLN A 499 -2.10 -24.76 -31.44
N LEU A 500 -2.51 -24.77 -30.17
CA LEU A 500 -3.30 -25.87 -29.60
C LEU A 500 -4.71 -25.38 -29.26
N ARG A 501 -5.70 -26.25 -29.45
CA ARG A 501 -7.10 -25.97 -29.10
C ARG A 501 -7.75 -27.23 -28.54
N TRP A 502 -8.51 -27.06 -27.46
CA TRP A 502 -9.32 -28.13 -26.88
C TRP A 502 -10.78 -27.66 -26.76
N PRO A 503 -11.75 -28.53 -27.06
CA PRO A 503 -13.15 -28.31 -26.75
C PRO A 503 -13.39 -28.44 -25.23
N PRO A 504 -14.62 -28.17 -24.75
CA PRO A 504 -14.96 -28.27 -23.33
C PRO A 504 -14.72 -29.67 -22.78
N ILE A 505 -14.02 -29.74 -21.65
CA ILE A 505 -13.86 -31.00 -20.92
C ILE A 505 -15.21 -31.40 -20.31
N ALA A 506 -15.63 -32.64 -20.55
CA ALA A 506 -16.88 -33.16 -20.02
C ALA A 506 -16.80 -33.33 -18.49
N ILE A 507 -17.91 -33.04 -17.81
CA ILE A 507 -18.04 -33.36 -16.39
C ILE A 507 -18.18 -34.89 -16.27
N PRO A 508 -17.37 -35.57 -15.45
CA PRO A 508 -17.41 -37.02 -15.34
C PRO A 508 -18.74 -37.51 -14.74
N ALA A 509 -19.13 -38.74 -15.07
CA ALA A 509 -20.27 -39.41 -14.44
C ALA A 509 -19.92 -39.92 -13.03
N ASP A 510 -18.67 -40.35 -12.82
CA ASP A 510 -18.20 -40.81 -11.52
C ASP A 510 -18.13 -39.66 -10.50
N PRO A 511 -18.40 -39.91 -9.20
CA PRO A 511 -18.37 -38.87 -8.17
C PRO A 511 -17.02 -38.12 -8.13
N CYS A 512 -17.08 -36.80 -8.31
CA CYS A 512 -15.93 -35.94 -8.43
C CYS A 512 -16.23 -34.57 -7.83
N ASP A 513 -15.47 -34.19 -6.80
CA ASP A 513 -15.53 -32.85 -6.21
C ASP A 513 -14.52 -31.90 -6.86
N PHE A 514 -14.54 -30.63 -6.46
CA PHE A 514 -13.63 -29.61 -7.01
C PHE A 514 -12.16 -30.04 -6.99
N LEU A 515 -11.68 -30.60 -5.86
CA LEU A 515 -10.27 -30.96 -5.71
C LEU A 515 -9.88 -32.17 -6.58
N SER A 516 -10.67 -33.24 -6.54
CA SER A 516 -10.44 -34.42 -7.40
C SER A 516 -10.67 -34.13 -8.88
N GLY A 517 -11.45 -33.10 -9.19
CA GLY A 517 -11.78 -32.64 -10.53
C GLY A 517 -10.81 -31.65 -11.15
N LEU A 518 -9.80 -31.19 -10.41
CA LEU A 518 -8.76 -30.31 -10.94
C LEU A 518 -7.84 -31.05 -11.91
N ARG A 519 -7.72 -30.50 -13.11
CA ARG A 519 -6.94 -31.04 -14.22
C ARG A 519 -6.01 -29.97 -14.75
N THR A 520 -4.72 -30.14 -14.57
CA THR A 520 -3.74 -29.18 -15.07
C THR A 520 -3.58 -29.36 -16.58
N ILE A 521 -3.79 -28.28 -17.32
CA ILE A 521 -3.70 -28.27 -18.78
C ILE A 521 -2.29 -27.93 -19.22
N ALA A 522 -1.74 -26.85 -18.68
CA ALA A 522 -0.39 -26.41 -18.99
C ALA A 522 0.25 -25.69 -17.80
N THR A 523 1.57 -25.70 -17.74
CA THR A 523 2.36 -25.04 -16.68
C THR A 523 3.50 -24.22 -17.28
N SER A 524 3.89 -23.14 -16.63
CA SER A 524 5.03 -22.31 -16.99
C SER A 524 5.82 -21.88 -15.75
N GLY A 525 7.11 -21.59 -15.91
CA GLY A 525 7.99 -21.17 -14.81
C GLY A 525 8.42 -22.33 -13.89
N ASP A 526 8.49 -22.05 -12.58
CA ASP A 526 8.90 -22.97 -11.52
C ASP A 526 8.35 -22.49 -10.16
N ALA A 527 7.47 -23.31 -9.56
CA ALA A 527 6.85 -23.00 -8.27
C ALA A 527 7.86 -22.93 -7.11
N HIS A 528 9.01 -23.61 -7.18
CA HIS A 528 10.05 -23.51 -6.15
C HIS A 528 10.68 -22.12 -6.12
N THR A 529 10.83 -21.51 -7.30
CA THR A 529 11.36 -20.15 -7.43
C THR A 529 10.27 -19.08 -7.37
N GLN A 530 9.00 -19.49 -7.21
CA GLN A 530 7.84 -18.60 -7.16
C GLN A 530 7.70 -17.76 -8.43
N LEU A 531 7.82 -18.41 -9.59
CA LEU A 531 7.70 -17.78 -10.90
C LEU A 531 6.81 -18.62 -11.82
N GLY A 532 6.03 -17.94 -12.66
CA GLY A 532 5.12 -18.56 -13.63
C GLY A 532 3.74 -18.86 -13.06
N MET A 533 3.07 -19.80 -13.70
CA MET A 533 1.68 -20.19 -13.39
C MET A 533 1.38 -21.63 -13.82
N ALA A 534 0.23 -22.14 -13.39
CA ALA A 534 -0.43 -23.28 -14.04
C ALA A 534 -1.87 -22.93 -14.43
N ALA A 535 -2.26 -23.35 -15.62
CA ALA A 535 -3.63 -23.30 -16.10
C ALA A 535 -4.30 -24.64 -15.82
N HIS A 536 -5.37 -24.63 -15.03
CA HIS A 536 -6.20 -25.80 -14.74
C HIS A 536 -7.62 -25.62 -15.28
N VAL A 537 -8.29 -26.74 -15.47
CA VAL A 537 -9.75 -26.82 -15.56
C VAL A 537 -10.24 -27.64 -14.39
N TYR A 538 -11.31 -27.21 -13.74
CA TYR A 538 -12.04 -28.04 -12.78
C TYR A 538 -13.34 -28.56 -13.40
N VAL A 539 -13.67 -29.81 -13.13
CA VAL A 539 -14.97 -30.42 -13.42
C VAL A 539 -15.46 -31.13 -12.16
N ALA A 540 -16.65 -30.80 -11.68
CA ALA A 540 -17.16 -31.35 -10.42
C ALA A 540 -18.65 -31.65 -10.53
N ASN A 541 -19.09 -32.77 -9.96
CA ASN A 541 -20.50 -33.16 -9.87
C ASN A 541 -20.97 -33.35 -8.41
N ARG A 542 -20.07 -33.13 -7.44
CA ARG A 542 -20.36 -33.18 -6.00
C ARG A 542 -19.65 -32.04 -5.24
N SER A 543 -20.27 -31.57 -4.17
CA SER A 543 -19.62 -30.70 -3.18
C SER A 543 -18.48 -31.43 -2.46
N MET A 544 -17.54 -30.67 -1.89
CA MET A 544 -16.44 -31.22 -1.09
C MET A 544 -16.89 -31.73 0.29
N ASP A 545 -18.06 -31.30 0.78
CA ASP A 545 -18.66 -31.68 2.07
C ASP A 545 -17.72 -31.48 3.27
N ASP A 546 -17.09 -32.56 3.75
CA ASP A 546 -16.16 -32.61 4.88
C ASP A 546 -14.67 -32.62 4.48
N ARG A 547 -14.40 -32.34 3.20
CA ARG A 547 -13.06 -32.15 2.66
C ARG A 547 -12.77 -30.66 2.53
N TYR A 548 -11.57 -30.27 2.95
CA TYR A 548 -11.07 -28.90 2.90
C TYR A 548 -9.73 -28.89 2.17
N PHE A 549 -9.38 -27.77 1.57
CA PHE A 549 -8.17 -27.64 0.79
C PHE A 549 -7.50 -26.28 1.03
N TYR A 550 -6.17 -26.24 1.01
CA TYR A 550 -5.41 -25.01 0.81
C TYR A 550 -4.18 -25.27 -0.06
N ASN A 551 -3.77 -24.24 -0.80
CA ASN A 551 -2.63 -24.30 -1.68
C ASN A 551 -1.45 -23.48 -1.14
N VAL A 552 -0.28 -24.10 -1.00
CA VAL A 552 0.97 -23.48 -0.55
C VAL A 552 1.86 -23.08 -1.72
N ASP A 553 1.50 -23.42 -2.96
CA ASP A 553 2.33 -23.14 -4.12
C ASP A 553 2.02 -21.77 -4.72
N GLY A 554 0.73 -21.43 -4.84
CA GLY A 554 0.29 -20.18 -5.45
C GLY A 554 -1.08 -19.73 -4.95
N GLU A 555 -1.41 -18.48 -5.27
CA GLU A 555 -2.81 -18.03 -5.20
C GLU A 555 -3.61 -18.64 -6.36
N LEU A 556 -4.93 -18.76 -6.21
CA LEU A 556 -5.79 -19.31 -7.25
C LEU A 556 -6.77 -18.24 -7.73
N LEU A 557 -6.80 -17.99 -9.03
CA LEU A 557 -7.85 -17.24 -9.70
C LEU A 557 -8.86 -18.23 -10.31
N LEU A 558 -10.05 -18.31 -9.72
CA LEU A 558 -11.15 -19.18 -10.16
C LEU A 558 -12.03 -18.43 -11.16
N VAL A 559 -12.33 -19.07 -12.29
CA VAL A 559 -13.18 -18.53 -13.37
C VAL A 559 -14.28 -19.54 -13.70
N PRO A 560 -15.44 -19.51 -13.01
CA PRO A 560 -16.58 -20.38 -13.32
C PRO A 560 -17.10 -20.20 -14.74
N GLN A 561 -17.49 -21.30 -15.38
CA GLN A 561 -17.96 -21.33 -16.77
C GLN A 561 -19.34 -22.00 -16.89
N ASP A 562 -19.53 -23.14 -16.25
CA ASP A 562 -20.76 -23.92 -16.24
C ASP A 562 -21.24 -24.07 -14.79
N ASN A 563 -22.43 -23.53 -14.49
CA ASN A 563 -22.99 -23.35 -13.15
C ASN A 563 -22.16 -22.52 -12.16
N ALA A 564 -22.81 -22.07 -11.08
CA ALA A 564 -22.16 -21.34 -10.00
C ALA A 564 -21.58 -22.28 -8.94
N ILE A 565 -20.49 -21.83 -8.32
CA ILE A 565 -19.84 -22.49 -7.19
C ILE A 565 -19.97 -21.62 -5.94
N ARG A 566 -20.02 -22.25 -4.77
CA ARG A 566 -19.91 -21.60 -3.46
C ARG A 566 -18.59 -21.98 -2.83
N VAL A 567 -17.72 -21.00 -2.64
CA VAL A 567 -16.41 -21.18 -2.00
C VAL A 567 -16.53 -20.74 -0.53
N PHE A 568 -16.54 -21.71 0.38
CA PHE A 568 -16.53 -21.42 1.81
C PHE A 568 -15.07 -21.40 2.30
N THR A 569 -14.62 -20.22 2.71
CA THR A 569 -13.24 -19.93 3.11
C THR A 569 -13.14 -19.65 4.61
N GLU A 570 -11.92 -19.57 5.13
CA GLU A 570 -11.66 -19.05 6.49
C GLU A 570 -12.16 -17.61 6.70
N CYS A 571 -12.45 -16.85 5.65
CA CYS A 571 -12.99 -15.49 5.77
C CYS A 571 -14.51 -15.41 5.61
N GLY A 572 -15.18 -16.49 5.23
CA GLY A 572 -16.62 -16.52 4.94
C GLY A 572 -16.96 -17.10 3.56
N LEU A 573 -18.20 -16.90 3.11
CA LEU A 573 -18.76 -17.52 1.91
C LEU A 573 -18.68 -16.60 0.67
N VAL A 574 -18.18 -17.17 -0.43
CA VAL A 574 -18.09 -16.50 -1.74
C VAL A 574 -18.88 -17.32 -2.77
N ASP A 575 -20.02 -16.82 -3.22
CA ASP A 575 -20.74 -17.40 -4.36
C ASP A 575 -20.19 -16.79 -5.64
N ALA A 576 -19.92 -17.59 -6.67
CA ALA A 576 -19.46 -17.10 -7.97
C ALA A 576 -20.06 -17.91 -9.11
N GLY A 577 -20.76 -17.23 -10.01
CA GLY A 577 -21.30 -17.80 -11.25
C GLY A 577 -20.48 -17.46 -12.50
N PRO A 578 -20.88 -17.99 -13.67
CA PRO A 578 -20.28 -17.60 -14.94
C PRO A 578 -20.34 -16.09 -15.16
N GLY A 579 -19.18 -15.49 -15.48
CA GLY A 579 -19.01 -14.04 -15.58
C GLY A 579 -18.53 -13.36 -14.31
N GLU A 580 -18.38 -14.09 -13.21
CA GLU A 580 -17.70 -13.65 -12.00
C GLU A 580 -16.37 -14.42 -11.84
N ILE A 581 -15.43 -13.84 -11.10
CA ILE A 581 -14.16 -14.48 -10.74
C ILE A 581 -13.96 -14.47 -9.23
N VAL A 582 -13.12 -15.36 -8.71
CA VAL A 582 -12.70 -15.37 -7.30
C VAL A 582 -11.18 -15.47 -7.21
N ILE A 583 -10.56 -14.56 -6.47
CA ILE A 583 -9.15 -14.65 -6.09
C ILE A 583 -9.07 -15.30 -4.70
N MET A 584 -8.44 -16.45 -4.63
CA MET A 584 -8.21 -17.22 -3.42
C MET A 584 -6.76 -17.05 -2.96
N PRO A 585 -6.54 -16.45 -1.77
CA PRO A 585 -5.21 -16.23 -1.24
C PRO A 585 -4.45 -17.53 -1.00
N LYS A 586 -3.15 -17.50 -1.31
CA LYS A 586 -2.19 -18.57 -1.00
C LYS A 586 -2.24 -18.89 0.50
N GLY A 587 -2.31 -20.19 0.83
CA GLY A 587 -2.30 -20.68 2.21
C GLY A 587 -3.65 -20.66 2.92
N MET A 588 -4.70 -20.08 2.34
CA MET A 588 -6.02 -20.00 2.96
C MET A 588 -6.82 -21.28 2.75
N LYS A 589 -7.47 -21.79 3.81
CA LYS A 589 -8.32 -22.98 3.74
C LYS A 589 -9.69 -22.63 3.17
N PHE A 590 -10.20 -23.52 2.33
CA PHE A 590 -11.54 -23.44 1.79
C PHE A 590 -12.11 -24.82 1.44
N LYS A 591 -13.41 -24.85 1.18
CA LYS A 591 -14.10 -25.93 0.46
C LYS A 591 -15.00 -25.35 -0.62
N VAL A 592 -15.36 -26.16 -1.59
CA VAL A 592 -16.24 -25.77 -2.70
C VAL A 592 -17.51 -26.61 -2.67
N ASP A 593 -18.65 -25.92 -2.62
CA ASP A 593 -19.99 -26.48 -2.70
C ASP A 593 -20.62 -26.16 -4.06
N LEU A 594 -21.50 -27.06 -4.52
CA LEU A 594 -22.17 -26.98 -5.81
C LEU A 594 -23.68 -26.75 -5.64
N PRO A 595 -24.12 -25.52 -5.31
CA PRO A 595 -25.51 -25.24 -4.93
C PRO A 595 -26.54 -25.49 -6.05
N HIS A 596 -26.10 -25.50 -7.31
CA HIS A 596 -26.95 -25.66 -8.49
C HIS A 596 -26.62 -26.91 -9.32
N GLY A 597 -25.90 -27.87 -8.73
CA GLY A 597 -25.50 -29.10 -9.40
C GLY A 597 -24.12 -29.01 -10.06
N PRO A 598 -23.80 -29.92 -10.99
CA PRO A 598 -22.45 -30.06 -11.53
C PRO A 598 -21.90 -28.78 -12.15
N ALA A 599 -20.61 -28.50 -11.95
CA ALA A 599 -19.96 -27.28 -12.38
C ALA A 599 -18.64 -27.52 -13.11
N ARG A 600 -18.29 -26.60 -14.01
CA ARG A 600 -17.00 -26.54 -14.72
C ARG A 600 -16.48 -25.11 -14.73
N GLY A 601 -15.16 -24.96 -14.72
CA GLY A 601 -14.52 -23.67 -14.91
C GLY A 601 -13.00 -23.79 -15.02
N TYR A 602 -12.35 -22.65 -15.05
CA TYR A 602 -10.90 -22.55 -15.20
C TYR A 602 -10.26 -22.09 -13.89
N VAL A 603 -9.00 -22.42 -13.70
CA VAL A 603 -8.19 -21.91 -12.59
C VAL A 603 -6.82 -21.48 -13.11
N CYS A 604 -6.43 -20.24 -12.85
CA CYS A 604 -5.03 -19.84 -12.93
C CYS A 604 -4.42 -19.96 -11.53
N GLU A 605 -3.47 -20.87 -11.37
CA GLU A 605 -2.62 -20.94 -10.18
C GLU A 605 -1.38 -20.08 -10.42
N ASN A 606 -1.30 -18.94 -9.74
CA ASN A 606 -0.19 -17.99 -9.89
C ASN A 606 0.88 -18.26 -8.82
N TYR A 607 2.10 -18.58 -9.26
CA TYR A 607 3.25 -18.83 -8.37
C TYR A 607 3.97 -17.55 -7.95
N GLY A 608 3.79 -16.47 -8.71
CA GLY A 608 4.52 -15.20 -8.58
C GLY A 608 3.96 -14.25 -7.53
N ASN A 609 4.19 -12.95 -7.75
CA ASN A 609 3.60 -11.89 -6.94
C ASN A 609 2.07 -11.97 -7.01
N TYR A 610 1.38 -11.64 -5.91
CA TYR A 610 -0.08 -11.64 -5.88
C TYR A 610 -0.69 -10.75 -6.97
N LEU A 611 -1.79 -11.20 -7.56
CA LEU A 611 -2.59 -10.47 -8.53
C LEU A 611 -3.06 -9.16 -7.92
N THR A 612 -2.86 -8.07 -8.66
CA THR A 612 -3.28 -6.72 -8.29
C THR A 612 -3.92 -6.01 -9.49
N LEU A 613 -4.41 -4.79 -9.31
CA LEU A 613 -4.96 -4.00 -10.41
C LEU A 613 -3.82 -3.49 -11.31
N PRO A 614 -4.00 -3.43 -12.63
CA PRO A 614 -2.98 -2.91 -13.51
C PRO A 614 -2.75 -1.41 -13.29
N GLU A 615 -1.52 -0.98 -13.51
CA GLU A 615 -1.24 0.45 -13.70
C GLU A 615 -2.03 0.96 -14.90
N ARG A 616 -2.75 2.06 -14.73
CA ARG A 616 -3.69 2.57 -15.75
C ARG A 616 -3.04 3.49 -16.78
N GLY A 617 -1.85 4.01 -16.47
CA GLY A 617 -1.15 4.96 -17.33
C GLY A 617 -2.08 6.11 -17.79
N PRO A 618 -2.15 6.42 -19.10
CA PRO A 618 -2.99 7.49 -19.64
C PRO A 618 -4.50 7.34 -19.42
N ILE A 619 -5.01 6.15 -19.07
CA ILE A 619 -6.43 5.97 -18.72
C ILE A 619 -6.79 6.78 -17.45
N GLY A 620 -5.81 6.99 -16.57
CA GLY A 620 -5.93 7.84 -15.39
C GLY A 620 -6.52 7.12 -14.18
N ALA A 621 -7.36 7.81 -13.42
CA ALA A 621 -7.77 7.38 -12.08
C ALA A 621 -8.98 6.42 -12.04
N ASN A 622 -9.61 6.09 -13.17
CA ASN A 622 -10.83 5.28 -13.25
C ASN A 622 -10.80 4.37 -14.50
N CYS A 623 -11.85 3.57 -14.70
CA CYS A 623 -12.01 2.58 -15.79
C CYS A 623 -11.31 1.23 -15.50
N LEU A 624 -11.44 0.30 -16.45
CA LEU A 624 -11.07 -1.11 -16.30
C LEU A 624 -11.86 -1.76 -15.15
N ALA A 625 -11.20 -2.58 -14.33
CA ALA A 625 -11.78 -3.09 -13.09
C ALA A 625 -11.67 -2.03 -11.98
N ASN A 626 -12.79 -1.40 -11.63
CA ASN A 626 -12.80 -0.40 -10.56
C ASN A 626 -12.68 -1.08 -9.18
N PRO A 627 -11.81 -0.60 -8.27
CA PRO A 627 -11.59 -1.22 -6.96
C PRO A 627 -12.87 -1.42 -6.14
N ARG A 628 -13.85 -0.51 -6.28
CA ARG A 628 -15.17 -0.56 -5.63
C ARG A 628 -15.91 -1.88 -5.88
N ASP A 629 -15.77 -2.44 -7.06
CA ASP A 629 -16.60 -3.55 -7.53
C ASP A 629 -16.08 -4.92 -7.11
N PHE A 630 -14.93 -4.94 -6.42
CA PHE A 630 -14.39 -6.12 -5.78
C PHE A 630 -15.04 -6.34 -4.41
N LEU A 631 -15.50 -7.57 -4.16
CA LEU A 631 -16.34 -7.95 -3.03
C LEU A 631 -15.64 -9.01 -2.17
N THR A 632 -15.40 -8.71 -0.90
CA THR A 632 -14.79 -9.60 0.09
C THR A 632 -15.86 -10.12 1.05
N PRO A 633 -15.91 -11.42 1.39
CA PRO A 633 -17.00 -11.96 2.21
C PRO A 633 -16.99 -11.38 3.63
N VAL A 634 -18.16 -11.30 4.26
CA VAL A 634 -18.22 -11.12 5.72
C VAL A 634 -17.87 -12.43 6.44
N ALA A 635 -17.40 -12.33 7.69
CA ALA A 635 -17.06 -13.49 8.50
C ALA A 635 -18.24 -14.47 8.60
N ALA A 636 -17.95 -15.75 8.35
CA ALA A 636 -18.83 -16.87 8.62
C ALA A 636 -17.98 -18.06 9.05
N TYR A 637 -18.53 -18.92 9.91
CA TYR A 637 -17.80 -20.03 10.51
C TYR A 637 -18.66 -21.29 10.61
N GLU A 638 -18.00 -22.44 10.70
CA GLU A 638 -18.59 -23.71 11.07
C GLU A 638 -18.19 -24.06 12.50
N ASP A 639 -19.19 -24.33 13.34
CA ASP A 639 -19.00 -24.96 14.64
C ASP A 639 -19.45 -26.42 14.55
N LYS A 640 -18.59 -27.24 13.93
CA LYS A 640 -18.88 -28.63 13.56
C LYS A 640 -17.81 -29.57 14.09
N GLU A 641 -18.20 -30.44 15.01
CA GLU A 641 -17.35 -31.47 15.66
C GLU A 641 -17.54 -32.85 15.00
N THR A 642 -17.32 -32.93 13.68
CA THR A 642 -17.35 -34.20 12.95
C THR A 642 -16.02 -34.47 12.28
N PRO A 643 -15.63 -35.74 12.08
CA PRO A 643 -14.44 -36.09 11.33
C PRO A 643 -14.42 -35.42 9.94
N CYS A 644 -13.34 -34.72 9.64
CA CYS A 644 -13.09 -33.99 8.41
C CYS A 644 -11.72 -34.35 7.83
N GLN A 645 -11.45 -33.99 6.57
CA GLN A 645 -10.14 -34.16 5.94
C GLN A 645 -9.62 -32.83 5.41
N LEU A 646 -8.41 -32.46 5.80
CA LEU A 646 -7.73 -31.28 5.28
C LEU A 646 -6.63 -31.68 4.32
N TYR A 647 -6.79 -31.26 3.06
CA TYR A 647 -5.83 -31.43 2.00
C TYR A 647 -4.94 -30.18 1.87
N VAL A 648 -3.66 -30.40 1.59
CA VAL A 648 -2.71 -29.34 1.29
C VAL A 648 -1.93 -29.69 0.03
N LYS A 649 -1.87 -28.76 -0.90
CA LYS A 649 -0.93 -28.82 -2.02
C LYS A 649 0.33 -28.06 -1.66
N SER A 650 1.49 -28.72 -1.76
CA SER A 650 2.80 -28.14 -1.49
C SER A 650 3.86 -28.75 -2.41
N LEU A 651 4.59 -27.89 -3.10
CA LEU A 651 5.61 -28.17 -4.10
C LEU A 651 5.15 -29.24 -5.11
N GLY A 652 3.93 -29.09 -5.61
CA GLY A 652 3.32 -29.99 -6.58
C GLY A 652 2.85 -31.35 -6.02
N ARG A 653 3.03 -31.61 -4.72
CA ARG A 653 2.54 -32.81 -4.05
C ARG A 653 1.27 -32.51 -3.28
N LEU A 654 0.41 -33.51 -3.13
CA LEU A 654 -0.83 -33.42 -2.37
C LEU A 654 -0.68 -34.24 -1.09
N TYR A 655 -1.02 -33.63 0.05
CA TYR A 655 -1.04 -34.28 1.35
C TYR A 655 -2.42 -34.14 1.97
N VAL A 656 -2.77 -35.07 2.86
CA VAL A 656 -4.01 -35.03 3.63
C VAL A 656 -3.73 -35.32 5.10
N THR A 657 -4.56 -34.74 5.97
CA THR A 657 -4.66 -35.10 7.38
C THR A 657 -6.11 -35.14 7.82
N ASP A 658 -6.40 -35.96 8.84
CA ASP A 658 -7.74 -36.12 9.41
C ASP A 658 -7.90 -35.17 10.59
N LEU A 659 -9.03 -34.46 10.63
CA LEU A 659 -9.39 -33.50 11.67
C LEU A 659 -10.64 -33.98 12.41
N PRO A 660 -10.74 -33.78 13.74
CA PRO A 660 -11.97 -34.08 14.49
C PRO A 660 -13.11 -33.09 14.23
N GLN A 661 -12.82 -31.95 13.60
CA GLN A 661 -13.72 -30.81 13.44
C GLN A 661 -13.45 -30.04 12.14
N SER A 662 -14.35 -29.13 11.77
CA SER A 662 -14.14 -28.21 10.64
C SER A 662 -12.97 -27.24 10.92
N PRO A 663 -12.09 -27.01 9.92
CA PRO A 663 -11.06 -25.99 10.00
C PRO A 663 -11.54 -24.59 9.55
N LEU A 664 -12.81 -24.42 9.17
CA LEU A 664 -13.42 -23.14 8.80
C LEU A 664 -14.13 -22.51 10.02
N ASP A 665 -13.41 -22.41 11.13
CA ASP A 665 -13.91 -22.07 12.46
C ASP A 665 -13.52 -20.63 12.89
N VAL A 666 -13.39 -19.73 11.92
CA VAL A 666 -12.99 -18.32 12.13
C VAL A 666 -14.23 -17.46 12.39
N VAL A 667 -14.45 -17.11 13.64
CA VAL A 667 -15.62 -16.33 14.07
C VAL A 667 -15.49 -14.85 13.68
N ALA A 668 -14.27 -14.32 13.67
CA ALA A 668 -14.00 -12.96 13.25
C ALA A 668 -12.61 -12.80 12.65
N TRP A 669 -12.43 -11.77 11.82
CA TRP A 669 -11.14 -11.48 11.22
C TRP A 669 -10.98 -10.02 10.83
N HIS A 670 -9.72 -9.55 10.74
CA HIS A 670 -9.37 -8.26 10.14
C HIS A 670 -8.06 -8.33 9.36
N GLY A 671 -7.95 -7.56 8.28
CA GLY A 671 -6.77 -7.53 7.42
C GLY A 671 -7.09 -7.27 5.95
N ASN A 672 -6.08 -7.44 5.09
CA ASN A 672 -6.13 -7.14 3.65
C ASN A 672 -5.72 -8.33 2.77
N PHE A 673 -5.75 -9.54 3.33
CA PHE A 673 -5.39 -10.80 2.64
C PHE A 673 -6.54 -11.80 2.69
N ALA A 674 -7.74 -11.30 2.36
CA ALA A 674 -8.99 -12.04 2.31
C ALA A 674 -9.30 -12.44 0.85
N PRO A 675 -10.13 -13.47 0.61
CA PRO A 675 -10.58 -13.80 -0.73
C PRO A 675 -11.51 -12.70 -1.24
N VAL A 676 -11.55 -12.56 -2.56
CA VAL A 676 -12.32 -11.49 -3.20
C VAL A 676 -12.95 -12.01 -4.48
N LYS A 677 -14.20 -11.64 -4.74
CA LYS A 677 -14.88 -11.86 -6.02
C LYS A 677 -15.03 -10.57 -6.80
N TYR A 678 -15.14 -10.71 -8.11
CA TYR A 678 -15.39 -9.58 -9.02
C TYR A 678 -16.32 -10.02 -10.16
N ASP A 679 -17.27 -9.17 -10.50
CA ASP A 679 -18.18 -9.38 -11.62
C ASP A 679 -17.61 -8.73 -12.88
N LEU A 680 -17.21 -9.55 -13.86
CA LEU A 680 -16.58 -9.12 -15.11
C LEU A 680 -17.49 -8.19 -15.93
N ARG A 681 -18.82 -8.26 -15.73
CA ARG A 681 -19.79 -7.38 -16.41
C ARG A 681 -19.73 -5.95 -15.92
N ARG A 682 -19.08 -5.69 -14.78
CA ARG A 682 -18.84 -4.35 -14.23
C ARG A 682 -17.54 -3.71 -14.74
N PHE A 683 -16.77 -4.44 -15.55
CA PHE A 683 -15.59 -3.89 -16.19
C PHE A 683 -15.98 -2.69 -17.05
N SER A 684 -15.21 -1.62 -16.94
CA SER A 684 -15.39 -0.39 -17.70
C SER A 684 -14.41 -0.40 -18.87
N PRO A 685 -14.76 -0.98 -20.03
CA PRO A 685 -13.84 -1.17 -21.13
C PRO A 685 -13.37 0.17 -21.69
N VAL A 686 -12.09 0.22 -22.06
CA VAL A 686 -11.48 1.30 -22.83
C VAL A 686 -11.04 0.70 -24.16
N GLY A 687 -11.17 1.46 -25.24
CA GLY A 687 -10.84 1.01 -26.59
C GLY A 687 -10.64 2.18 -27.53
N SER A 688 -10.35 1.90 -28.80
CA SER A 688 -10.24 2.96 -29.80
C SER A 688 -11.62 3.55 -30.12
N VAL A 689 -11.69 4.87 -30.15
CA VAL A 689 -12.89 5.64 -30.50
C VAL A 689 -12.77 6.30 -31.88
N LEU A 690 -11.73 5.99 -32.65
CA LEU A 690 -11.52 6.57 -33.98
C LEU A 690 -11.02 5.54 -35.01
N PHE A 691 -9.78 5.06 -34.91
CA PHE A 691 -9.20 4.09 -35.85
C PHE A 691 -8.28 3.09 -35.12
N ASP A 692 -7.88 2.03 -35.81
CA ASP A 692 -7.02 0.91 -35.36
C ASP A 692 -7.59 0.03 -34.22
N HIS A 693 -7.06 -1.19 -34.13
CA HIS A 693 -7.38 -2.15 -33.07
C HIS A 693 -6.36 -2.02 -31.92
N PRO A 694 -6.76 -1.61 -30.71
CA PRO A 694 -5.86 -1.49 -29.56
C PRO A 694 -5.27 -2.83 -29.13
N ASP A 695 -4.06 -2.81 -28.57
CA ASP A 695 -3.46 -3.99 -27.95
C ASP A 695 -4.37 -4.57 -26.84
N PRO A 696 -4.45 -5.90 -26.71
CA PRO A 696 -5.41 -6.55 -25.79
C PRO A 696 -5.12 -6.27 -24.31
N SER A 697 -3.93 -5.81 -23.95
CA SER A 697 -3.57 -5.37 -22.59
C SER A 697 -4.46 -4.22 -22.07
N ILE A 698 -5.14 -3.49 -22.96
CA ILE A 698 -6.16 -2.50 -22.56
C ILE A 698 -7.36 -3.14 -21.83
N TYR A 699 -7.53 -4.46 -21.94
CA TYR A 699 -8.57 -5.22 -21.26
C TYR A 699 -8.08 -6.02 -20.03
N THR A 700 -6.90 -5.70 -19.50
CA THR A 700 -6.40 -6.32 -18.26
C THR A 700 -7.31 -6.01 -17.08
N VAL A 701 -7.78 -7.06 -16.40
CA VAL A 701 -8.56 -6.99 -15.15
C VAL A 701 -7.62 -7.03 -13.95
N LEU A 702 -6.69 -7.99 -13.95
CA LEU A 702 -5.72 -8.22 -12.89
C LEU A 702 -4.36 -8.56 -13.51
N THR A 703 -3.29 -8.15 -12.84
CA THR A 703 -1.90 -8.44 -13.23
C THR A 703 -1.11 -8.97 -12.05
N SER A 704 -0.27 -9.97 -12.30
CA SER A 704 0.80 -10.40 -11.41
C SER A 704 2.10 -9.85 -11.96
N ALA A 705 2.71 -8.87 -11.29
CA ALA A 705 3.95 -8.27 -11.74
C ALA A 705 5.14 -9.24 -11.67
N SER A 706 6.06 -9.18 -12.63
CA SER A 706 7.37 -9.82 -12.50
C SER A 706 8.41 -8.87 -11.89
N GLU A 707 9.66 -9.32 -11.76
CA GLU A 707 10.80 -8.50 -11.37
C GLU A 707 11.17 -7.42 -12.41
N THR A 708 10.72 -7.58 -13.65
CA THR A 708 10.93 -6.63 -14.75
C THR A 708 9.73 -5.71 -14.89
N VAL A 709 9.93 -4.41 -14.67
CA VAL A 709 8.88 -3.39 -14.82
C VAL A 709 8.32 -3.41 -16.24
N GLY A 710 6.99 -3.42 -16.36
CA GLY A 710 6.29 -3.50 -17.65
C GLY A 710 6.17 -4.92 -18.22
N THR A 711 6.65 -5.94 -17.51
CA THR A 711 6.46 -7.35 -17.89
C THR A 711 5.73 -8.10 -16.78
N ALA A 712 4.53 -8.61 -17.07
CA ALA A 712 3.78 -9.42 -16.12
C ALA A 712 4.37 -10.83 -16.02
N ASN A 713 4.28 -11.41 -14.81
CA ASN A 713 4.32 -12.85 -14.64
C ASN A 713 3.10 -13.49 -15.31
N VAL A 714 1.91 -12.99 -14.97
CA VAL A 714 0.65 -13.32 -15.65
C VAL A 714 -0.30 -12.12 -15.65
N ASP A 715 -0.89 -11.84 -16.80
CA ASP A 715 -2.03 -10.93 -16.94
C ASP A 715 -3.32 -11.74 -17.13
N PHE A 716 -4.35 -11.37 -16.40
CA PHE A 716 -5.71 -11.84 -16.63
C PHE A 716 -6.48 -10.76 -17.41
N VAL A 717 -6.65 -11.04 -18.70
CA VAL A 717 -7.28 -10.16 -19.67
C VAL A 717 -8.67 -10.71 -20.01
N ILE A 718 -9.65 -9.84 -20.24
CA ILE A 718 -10.98 -10.26 -20.70
C ILE A 718 -11.31 -9.69 -22.09
N PHE A 719 -12.27 -10.27 -22.78
CA PHE A 719 -12.84 -9.71 -24.00
C PHE A 719 -14.33 -9.50 -23.76
N PRO A 720 -14.71 -8.38 -23.13
CA PRO A 720 -16.06 -8.16 -22.66
C PRO A 720 -16.92 -7.62 -23.80
N GLU A 721 -18.19 -7.45 -23.46
CA GLU A 721 -19.10 -6.63 -24.23
C GLU A 721 -18.57 -5.20 -24.40
N ARG A 722 -18.57 -4.70 -25.64
CA ARG A 722 -17.99 -3.40 -25.99
C ARG A 722 -18.56 -2.84 -27.29
N TRP A 723 -18.43 -1.53 -27.45
CA TRP A 723 -18.65 -0.86 -28.72
C TRP A 723 -17.42 -0.98 -29.61
N VAL A 724 -17.65 -1.23 -30.90
CA VAL A 724 -16.63 -1.29 -31.95
C VAL A 724 -17.01 -0.25 -32.99
N VAL A 725 -16.27 0.85 -33.00
CA VAL A 725 -16.61 2.07 -33.74
C VAL A 725 -15.54 2.51 -34.72
N MET A 726 -14.39 1.82 -34.74
CA MET A 726 -13.23 2.25 -35.53
C MET A 726 -13.57 2.35 -37.02
N GLU A 727 -13.20 3.47 -37.63
CA GLU A 727 -13.36 3.82 -39.03
C GLU A 727 -12.17 3.29 -39.85
N SER A 728 -12.41 2.88 -41.10
CA SER A 728 -11.38 2.44 -42.04
C SER A 728 -10.36 1.45 -41.46
N SER A 729 -10.79 0.60 -40.52
CA SER A 729 -9.92 -0.26 -39.71
C SER A 729 -10.35 -1.71 -39.81
N PHE A 730 -9.39 -2.64 -39.89
CA PHE A 730 -9.63 -4.06 -39.70
C PHE A 730 -9.94 -4.31 -38.22
N ARG A 731 -11.23 -4.55 -37.91
CA ARG A 731 -11.75 -4.56 -36.53
C ARG A 731 -11.42 -5.81 -35.70
N PRO A 732 -11.30 -7.02 -36.26
CA PRO A 732 -10.84 -8.19 -35.50
C PRO A 732 -9.39 -8.01 -35.00
N PRO A 733 -8.93 -8.87 -34.07
CA PRO A 733 -7.51 -8.93 -33.73
C PRO A 733 -6.65 -9.13 -34.99
N TRP A 734 -5.48 -8.50 -35.01
CA TRP A 734 -4.53 -8.57 -36.11
C TRP A 734 -3.73 -9.89 -36.10
N TYR A 735 -3.08 -10.23 -37.22
CA TYR A 735 -2.15 -11.37 -37.27
C TYR A 735 -0.92 -11.08 -36.40
N HIS A 736 -0.64 -11.96 -35.44
CA HIS A 736 0.21 -11.66 -34.30
C HIS A 736 1.26 -12.75 -34.06
N MET A 737 2.45 -12.32 -33.65
CA MET A 737 3.48 -13.13 -33.01
C MET A 737 3.93 -12.39 -31.75
N ASN A 738 3.78 -13.02 -30.60
CA ASN A 738 3.95 -12.36 -29.29
C ASN A 738 5.16 -12.91 -28.55
N VAL A 739 5.88 -12.10 -27.78
CA VAL A 739 6.89 -12.62 -26.84
C VAL A 739 6.25 -13.36 -25.66
N MET A 740 4.99 -13.04 -25.35
CA MET A 740 4.19 -13.69 -24.31
C MET A 740 3.50 -14.94 -24.85
N SER A 741 3.10 -15.83 -23.95
CA SER A 741 2.26 -16.98 -24.24
C SER A 741 0.81 -16.71 -23.85
N GLU A 742 -0.11 -17.01 -24.76
CA GLU A 742 -1.53 -16.69 -24.67
C GLU A 742 -2.35 -17.96 -24.44
N PHE A 743 -2.83 -18.17 -23.21
CA PHE A 743 -3.82 -19.21 -22.90
C PHE A 743 -5.22 -18.60 -22.83
N MET A 744 -6.06 -18.90 -23.81
CA MET A 744 -7.41 -18.35 -23.89
C MET A 744 -8.47 -19.33 -23.39
N GLY A 745 -9.53 -18.81 -22.79
CA GLY A 745 -10.76 -19.55 -22.46
C GLY A 745 -12.01 -18.76 -22.83
N LEU A 746 -13.16 -19.43 -22.86
CA LEU A 746 -14.46 -18.84 -23.20
C LEU A 746 -15.49 -19.18 -22.13
N ILE A 747 -16.05 -18.15 -21.48
CA ILE A 747 -17.01 -18.33 -20.38
C ILE A 747 -18.42 -18.58 -20.96
N TYR A 748 -18.88 -17.71 -21.85
CA TYR A 748 -20.15 -17.83 -22.56
C TYR A 748 -20.09 -17.05 -23.89
N GLY A 749 -21.03 -17.34 -24.80
CA GLY A 749 -21.14 -16.68 -26.09
C GLY A 749 -20.16 -17.22 -27.13
N VAL A 750 -19.75 -16.35 -28.07
CA VAL A 750 -18.84 -16.65 -29.19
C VAL A 750 -17.73 -15.61 -29.23
N TYR A 751 -16.48 -16.04 -29.46
CA TYR A 751 -15.34 -15.13 -29.57
C TYR A 751 -15.18 -14.58 -30.99
N ASP A 752 -14.96 -13.26 -31.09
CA ASP A 752 -15.00 -12.51 -32.36
C ASP A 752 -13.98 -13.02 -33.41
N ALA A 753 -12.79 -13.46 -32.98
CA ALA A 753 -11.76 -13.94 -33.91
C ALA A 753 -11.95 -15.39 -34.37
N LYS A 754 -12.92 -16.13 -33.79
CA LYS A 754 -13.13 -17.56 -34.06
C LYS A 754 -14.64 -17.89 -34.05
N PRO A 755 -15.36 -17.66 -35.15
CA PRO A 755 -16.79 -17.95 -35.23
C PRO A 755 -17.12 -19.44 -35.08
N GLY A 756 -16.17 -20.35 -35.32
CA GLY A 756 -16.31 -21.80 -35.17
C GLY A 756 -15.21 -22.47 -34.33
N GLY A 757 -15.53 -23.60 -33.70
CA GLY A 757 -14.59 -24.48 -32.99
C GLY A 757 -14.12 -24.02 -31.59
N PHE A 758 -14.22 -22.72 -31.25
CA PHE A 758 -13.94 -22.21 -29.91
C PHE A 758 -15.24 -21.86 -29.17
N VAL A 759 -15.72 -22.79 -28.34
CA VAL A 759 -17.04 -22.74 -27.67
C VAL A 759 -16.90 -22.62 -26.14
N PRO A 760 -17.94 -22.19 -25.40
CA PRO A 760 -17.88 -22.04 -23.95
C PRO A 760 -17.38 -23.29 -23.22
N GLY A 761 -16.35 -23.15 -22.38
CA GLY A 761 -15.63 -24.26 -21.73
C GLY A 761 -14.40 -24.76 -22.50
N GLY A 762 -14.24 -24.36 -23.76
CA GLY A 762 -13.06 -24.65 -24.57
C GLY A 762 -11.86 -23.78 -24.18
N MET A 763 -10.69 -24.13 -24.70
CA MET A 763 -9.44 -23.41 -24.44
C MET A 763 -8.50 -23.45 -25.65
N SER A 764 -7.62 -22.48 -25.78
CA SER A 764 -6.54 -22.51 -26.76
C SER A 764 -5.23 -21.99 -26.20
N LEU A 765 -4.12 -22.46 -26.75
CA LEU A 765 -2.78 -22.05 -26.37
C LEU A 765 -1.99 -21.60 -27.61
N HIS A 766 -1.54 -20.35 -27.61
CA HIS A 766 -0.60 -19.78 -28.56
C HIS A 766 0.66 -19.39 -27.80
N ASN A 767 1.70 -20.22 -27.89
CA ASN A 767 2.94 -19.97 -27.16
C ASN A 767 3.75 -18.83 -27.78
N ALA A 768 4.70 -18.30 -27.01
CA ALA A 768 5.63 -17.27 -27.43
C ALA A 768 6.19 -17.52 -28.85
N LEU A 769 6.05 -16.49 -29.69
CA LEU A 769 6.49 -16.36 -31.07
C LEU A 769 5.82 -17.32 -32.06
N ILE A 770 4.73 -17.97 -31.66
CA ILE A 770 3.90 -18.77 -32.56
C ILE A 770 2.82 -17.89 -33.19
N ALA A 771 2.87 -17.80 -34.53
CA ALA A 771 1.97 -16.97 -35.30
C ALA A 771 0.52 -17.37 -35.10
N HIS A 772 -0.36 -16.41 -34.89
CA HIS A 772 -1.79 -16.63 -34.77
C HIS A 772 -2.54 -15.40 -35.29
N GLY A 773 -3.87 -15.47 -35.37
CA GLY A 773 -4.68 -14.39 -35.89
C GLY A 773 -6.07 -14.87 -36.27
N PRO A 774 -6.88 -14.02 -36.90
CA PRO A 774 -8.21 -14.39 -37.39
C PRO A 774 -8.10 -15.49 -38.45
N ASP A 775 -9.10 -16.37 -38.52
CA ASP A 775 -9.20 -17.36 -39.58
C ASP A 775 -9.60 -16.72 -40.93
N ALA A 776 -9.60 -17.53 -42.00
CA ALA A 776 -9.89 -17.05 -43.35
C ALA A 776 -11.30 -16.43 -43.49
N GLU A 777 -12.31 -17.02 -42.83
CA GLU A 777 -13.69 -16.51 -42.87
C GLU A 777 -13.78 -15.16 -42.15
N ALA A 778 -13.18 -15.05 -40.96
CA ALA A 778 -13.13 -13.81 -40.19
C ALA A 778 -12.40 -12.70 -40.95
N PHE A 779 -11.29 -13.03 -41.63
CA PHE A 779 -10.55 -12.07 -42.46
C PHE A 779 -11.38 -11.55 -43.64
N ASP A 780 -11.92 -12.45 -44.47
CA ASP A 780 -12.69 -12.06 -45.66
C ASP A 780 -13.96 -11.27 -45.25
N LYS A 781 -14.66 -11.71 -44.21
CA LYS A 781 -15.84 -11.01 -43.68
C LYS A 781 -15.50 -9.60 -43.19
N ALA A 782 -14.46 -9.45 -42.37
CA ALA A 782 -14.10 -8.15 -41.80
C ALA A 782 -13.52 -7.18 -42.84
N SER A 783 -12.87 -7.69 -43.90
CA SER A 783 -12.29 -6.86 -44.96
C SER A 783 -13.31 -6.26 -45.92
N HIS A 784 -14.53 -6.82 -45.97
CA HIS A 784 -15.58 -6.41 -46.91
C HIS A 784 -16.84 -5.86 -46.25
N LYS A 785 -16.89 -5.87 -44.92
CA LYS A 785 -18.06 -5.42 -44.16
C LYS A 785 -18.15 -3.89 -44.13
N ASP A 786 -19.36 -3.36 -44.28
CA ASP A 786 -19.66 -1.95 -44.04
C ASP A 786 -19.40 -1.57 -42.57
N LEU A 787 -18.53 -0.58 -42.35
CA LEU A 787 -18.12 -0.17 -41.01
C LEU A 787 -19.11 0.85 -40.44
N VAL A 788 -20.02 0.39 -39.58
CA VAL A 788 -20.93 1.21 -38.77
C VAL A 788 -20.66 0.99 -37.27
N PRO A 789 -21.12 1.85 -36.35
CA PRO A 789 -21.03 1.58 -34.91
C PRO A 789 -21.77 0.29 -34.54
N GLU A 790 -21.07 -0.64 -33.90
CA GLU A 790 -21.61 -1.94 -33.52
C GLU A 790 -21.31 -2.29 -32.07
N ARG A 791 -22.25 -2.96 -31.40
CA ARG A 791 -22.06 -3.46 -30.03
C ARG A 791 -21.86 -4.96 -30.07
N LEU A 792 -20.65 -5.42 -29.72
CA LEU A 792 -20.39 -6.83 -29.47
C LEU A 792 -20.95 -7.16 -28.09
N SER A 793 -21.96 -8.02 -28.01
CA SER A 793 -22.69 -8.33 -26.77
C SER A 793 -22.90 -9.83 -26.60
N GLY A 794 -23.22 -10.26 -25.37
CA GLY A 794 -23.55 -11.66 -25.08
C GLY A 794 -22.37 -12.64 -25.13
N THR A 795 -21.14 -12.14 -24.99
CA THR A 795 -19.91 -12.96 -24.99
C THR A 795 -18.94 -12.51 -23.91
N MET A 796 -18.15 -13.45 -23.39
CA MET A 796 -17.07 -13.18 -22.44
C MET A 796 -15.97 -14.23 -22.63
N ALA A 797 -14.96 -13.89 -23.43
CA ALA A 797 -13.70 -14.63 -23.47
C ALA A 797 -12.71 -14.03 -22.48
N PHE A 798 -11.65 -14.77 -22.17
CA PHE A 798 -10.54 -14.28 -21.36
C PHE A 798 -9.22 -14.90 -21.80
N MET A 799 -8.13 -14.35 -21.30
CA MET A 799 -6.79 -14.83 -21.52
C MET A 799 -5.97 -14.77 -20.23
N PHE A 800 -5.24 -15.85 -19.96
CA PHE A 800 -4.07 -15.85 -19.09
C PHE A 800 -2.85 -15.67 -19.99
N GLU A 801 -2.29 -14.46 -20.01
CA GLU A 801 -1.09 -14.15 -20.77
C GLU A 801 0.12 -14.18 -19.84
N THR A 802 1.17 -14.94 -20.18
CA THR A 802 2.35 -15.10 -19.33
C THR A 802 3.64 -14.97 -20.12
N ARG A 803 4.67 -14.37 -19.51
CA ARG A 803 6.00 -14.19 -20.13
C ARG A 803 6.76 -15.49 -20.44
N TYR A 804 6.29 -16.63 -19.91
CA TYR A 804 6.95 -17.91 -20.05
C TYR A 804 6.17 -18.85 -20.98
N PRO A 805 6.84 -19.59 -21.87
CA PRO A 805 6.21 -20.69 -22.60
C PRO A 805 5.50 -21.67 -21.68
N LEU A 806 4.26 -22.01 -22.03
CA LEU A 806 3.42 -22.97 -21.34
C LEU A 806 3.68 -24.37 -21.91
N SER A 807 4.11 -25.30 -21.06
CA SER A 807 4.23 -26.72 -21.37
C SER A 807 2.92 -27.44 -21.07
N ALA A 808 2.30 -28.03 -22.10
CA ALA A 808 1.13 -28.89 -21.91
C ALA A 808 1.50 -30.12 -21.08
N THR A 809 0.57 -30.57 -20.22
CA THR A 809 0.75 -31.78 -19.42
C THR A 809 0.53 -33.05 -20.24
N ALA A 810 0.89 -34.22 -19.68
CA ALA A 810 0.57 -35.50 -20.31
C ALA A 810 -0.94 -35.65 -20.51
N TYR A 811 -1.74 -35.22 -19.52
CA TYR A 811 -3.20 -35.24 -19.61
C TYR A 811 -3.68 -34.43 -20.82
N ALA A 812 -3.34 -33.15 -20.91
CA ALA A 812 -3.85 -32.28 -21.96
C ALA A 812 -3.38 -32.71 -23.36
N SER A 813 -2.16 -33.21 -23.48
CA SER A 813 -1.59 -33.62 -24.77
C SER A 813 -2.07 -34.98 -25.28
N GLN A 814 -2.63 -35.80 -24.41
CA GLN A 814 -3.18 -37.12 -24.75
C GLN A 814 -4.71 -37.13 -24.78
N LEU A 815 -5.35 -35.97 -24.60
CA LEU A 815 -6.79 -35.86 -24.78
C LEU A 815 -7.14 -36.12 -26.24
N ASP A 816 -8.00 -37.12 -26.50
CA ASP A 816 -8.63 -37.33 -27.81
C ASP A 816 -9.41 -36.09 -28.29
N LEU A 817 -9.73 -35.20 -27.36
CA LEU A 817 -10.37 -33.91 -27.61
C LEU A 817 -9.44 -32.87 -28.24
N LEU A 818 -8.11 -33.03 -28.20
CA LEU A 818 -7.18 -32.07 -28.80
C LEU A 818 -7.46 -31.94 -30.30
N ASP A 819 -7.74 -30.72 -30.75
CA ASP A 819 -8.08 -30.45 -32.14
C ASP A 819 -6.82 -30.42 -33.02
N GLY A 820 -6.49 -31.58 -33.59
CA GLY A 820 -5.35 -31.74 -34.48
C GLY A 820 -5.46 -30.98 -35.80
N ALA A 821 -6.67 -30.56 -36.20
CA ALA A 821 -6.93 -29.79 -37.40
C ALA A 821 -7.02 -28.28 -37.12
N TYR A 822 -6.68 -27.84 -35.90
CA TYR A 822 -6.76 -26.43 -35.56
C TYR A 822 -5.91 -25.52 -36.48
N PRO A 823 -4.66 -25.86 -36.84
CA PRO A 823 -3.89 -25.07 -37.81
C PRO A 823 -4.58 -24.88 -39.17
N ASP A 824 -5.41 -25.83 -39.59
CA ASP A 824 -6.06 -25.83 -40.90
C ASP A 824 -7.08 -24.67 -41.04
N CYS A 825 -7.50 -24.03 -39.94
CA CYS A 825 -8.40 -22.87 -40.01
C CYS A 825 -7.79 -21.66 -40.76
N TRP A 826 -6.47 -21.63 -40.93
CA TRP A 826 -5.77 -20.59 -41.69
C TRP A 826 -5.45 -20.99 -43.15
N ASP A 827 -5.73 -22.23 -43.58
CA ASP A 827 -5.39 -22.72 -44.94
C ASP A 827 -6.12 -21.95 -46.05
N GLY A 828 -7.27 -21.35 -45.74
CA GLY A 828 -8.05 -20.55 -46.69
C GLY A 828 -7.44 -19.17 -47.02
N LEU A 829 -6.35 -18.76 -46.37
CA LEU A 829 -5.76 -17.43 -46.57
C LEU A 829 -5.01 -17.33 -47.91
N ALA A 830 -5.66 -16.68 -48.88
CA ALA A 830 -5.11 -16.48 -50.23
C ALA A 830 -4.22 -15.24 -50.36
N ARG A 831 -3.26 -15.29 -51.29
CA ARG A 831 -2.47 -14.12 -51.71
C ARG A 831 -3.36 -13.10 -52.42
N LYS A 832 -3.63 -11.96 -51.78
CA LYS A 832 -4.42 -10.84 -52.35
C LYS A 832 -3.56 -9.71 -52.96
N PHE A 833 -2.23 -9.76 -52.83
CA PHE A 833 -1.33 -8.71 -53.35
C PHE A 833 -1.24 -8.74 -54.88
N GLU A 834 -1.71 -7.70 -55.56
CA GLU A 834 -1.48 -7.50 -56.99
C GLU A 834 -0.25 -6.60 -57.17
N ARG A 835 0.73 -7.07 -57.95
CA ARG A 835 1.89 -6.22 -58.29
C ARG A 835 1.39 -5.13 -59.25
N PRO A 836 1.69 -3.85 -58.99
CA PRO A 836 1.31 -2.75 -59.88
C PRO A 836 1.79 -2.91 -61.31
#